data_AF-A0AAY4DDM0-F1
#
_entry.id   AF-A0AAY4DDM0-F1
#
_cell.length_a   1.000
_cell.length_b   1.000
_cell.length_c   1.000
_cell.angle_alpha   90.00
_cell.angle_beta   90.00
_cell.angle_gamma   90.00
#
_symmetry.space_group_name_H-M   'P 1'
#
loop_
_entity.id
_entity.type
_entity.pdbx_description
1 polymer ?
#
loop_
_entity_poly.entity_id
_entity_poly.type
_entity_poly.pdbx_seq_one_letter_code
_entity_poly.pdbx_strand_id
1 'polypeptide(L)'
;CYCSTFRVDSQVPCDPGLEEQNEDNGNWAKYFAVQYTPNVRCKVPTTEAPQSDGLQRLLPISVLTISMNKVSEGVNDNKLSIAYYREKTEELGKAVLHLTAVEISLDVDADRDGVVEKNNPNKGSWKWGPSGHGAILLVNCDSESTYMKKVDSSTDKVTKVSDLLDMSRMVLRTNGPAELPQGYKLALQISQSDGESIRVFKKRKPEGAMKSLHKIFSMFVKEFPLVLGNDVLSQEVPYVGGSNEVDFFVEGLRFPDKDFGGLVTINLSLLEPSAQDFPETPIFTDKVVFRVAPWIMTPNTLKPVEVFVCSTSDNNKFLKEIKALVEGSGYKLNICKEYMNRGDRWMQDELEFGYIDAPHQHFPVVLDSPRDGKLQNFPYEVLLGPDFGYVTRMASDEKVTSLDSFGNLEVSPPVTVNGRAYPLGRIIIGVAFPTTSQGRNMTKVVQDFLWAQKVQQPIALYSDWLVVGHVDEFMTFVPAPDRKGFRLLLASPDAGYKLFHRLQNEGYGKAKQFDGLGKKHEITLDELLSDKALRAENLYVQNCIDWNRDVLKRELGLDDEDIIDLPILFKILEDNRAAAYYPDMVNMIVLGNKLGIPKPFGPKVNGRCALEAEMCSLMVPLGLSCTFIDDFASYHKLLGEVHCGSNVRREPFKTKWWSLEL
;
A
#
# COMPACT_ATOMS: atom_id res chain seq x y z
N CYS A 1 30.08 12.62 -12.43
CA CYS A 1 31.50 13.07 -12.50
C CYS A 1 31.91 13.60 -11.14
N TYR A 2 32.78 12.86 -10.45
CA TYR A 2 33.23 13.19 -9.10
C TYR A 2 34.08 14.48 -9.11
N CYS A 3 33.81 15.40 -8.18
CA CYS A 3 34.51 16.68 -8.04
C CYS A 3 35.14 16.69 -6.65
N SER A 4 36.46 16.57 -6.57
CA SER A 4 37.19 16.55 -5.30
C SER A 4 37.85 17.91 -5.04
N THR A 5 37.70 18.41 -3.82
CA THR A 5 38.38 19.62 -3.35
C THR A 5 39.61 19.18 -2.57
N PHE A 6 40.80 19.57 -3.02
CA PHE A 6 42.06 19.27 -2.34
C PHE A 6 42.59 20.50 -1.63
N ARG A 7 42.99 20.34 -0.37
CA ARG A 7 43.73 21.36 0.39
C ARG A 7 45.23 21.16 0.13
N VAL A 8 45.92 22.23 -0.26
CA VAL A 8 47.38 22.25 -0.39
C VAL A 8 47.92 22.85 0.90
N ASP A 9 48.44 21.99 1.79
CA ASP A 9 49.06 22.44 3.03
C ASP A 9 50.51 22.88 2.79
N SER A 10 50.94 23.90 3.54
CA SER A 10 52.23 24.59 3.38
C SER A 10 53.43 23.83 3.96
N GLN A 11 53.26 22.58 4.41
CA GLN A 11 54.33 21.77 4.99
C GLN A 11 54.72 20.64 4.04
N VAL A 12 55.54 20.95 3.04
CA VAL A 12 56.30 19.94 2.29
C VAL A 12 57.73 19.97 2.83
N PRO A 13 58.13 19.06 3.73
CA PRO A 13 59.52 18.90 4.09
C PRO A 13 60.24 18.18 2.94
N CYS A 14 61.32 18.76 2.43
CA CYS A 14 62.31 18.01 1.67
C CYS A 14 63.17 17.22 2.66
N ASP A 15 63.05 15.89 2.61
CA ASP A 15 63.89 14.83 3.22
C ASP A 15 63.74 14.58 4.75
N PRO A 16 63.47 13.33 5.21
CA PRO A 16 63.36 12.99 6.62
C PRO A 16 64.75 12.64 7.16
N GLY A 17 65.46 13.65 7.63
CA GLY A 17 66.73 13.45 8.29
C GLY A 17 67.25 14.74 8.88
N LEU A 18 66.67 15.16 10.01
CA LEU A 18 67.32 15.83 11.14
C LEU A 18 66.25 16.35 12.11
N GLU A 19 66.40 15.94 13.36
CA GLU A 19 65.63 16.40 14.52
C GLU A 19 65.76 17.91 14.74
N GLU A 20 64.72 18.44 15.40
CA GLU A 20 64.66 19.68 16.19
C GLU A 20 65.89 20.60 16.18
N GLN A 21 65.75 21.78 15.54
CA GLN A 21 65.92 23.11 16.15
C GLN A 21 66.03 24.21 15.08
N ASN A 22 65.45 25.37 15.43
CA ASN A 22 65.65 26.73 14.90
C ASN A 22 64.57 27.35 13.99
N GLU A 23 64.10 28.49 14.48
CA GLU A 23 63.41 29.57 13.78
C GLU A 23 64.17 30.00 12.51
N ASP A 24 63.40 30.30 11.44
CA ASP A 24 63.73 31.20 10.33
C ASP A 24 64.90 30.87 9.37
N ASN A 25 65.18 29.60 9.07
CA ASN A 25 66.08 29.23 7.97
C ASN A 25 65.33 28.80 6.69
N GLY A 26 64.95 29.78 5.86
CA GLY A 26 65.01 29.82 4.38
C GLY A 26 64.45 28.72 3.48
N ASN A 27 64.10 27.52 3.95
CA ASN A 27 63.85 26.29 3.15
C ASN A 27 62.39 26.06 2.70
N TRP A 28 61.51 27.04 2.87
CA TRP A 28 60.08 26.89 2.58
C TRP A 28 59.71 27.42 1.19
N ALA A 29 58.84 26.71 0.49
CA ALA A 29 58.29 27.16 -0.77
C ALA A 29 57.43 28.43 -0.60
N LYS A 30 57.62 29.42 -1.47
CA LYS A 30 56.81 30.66 -1.52
C LYS A 30 55.84 30.68 -2.69
N TYR A 31 56.10 29.89 -3.73
CA TYR A 31 55.25 29.80 -4.92
C TYR A 31 55.01 28.35 -5.32
N PHE A 32 53.95 28.12 -6.09
CA PHE A 32 53.67 26.85 -6.72
C PHE A 32 53.17 27.04 -8.16
N ALA A 33 53.38 26.04 -8.99
CA ALA A 33 52.81 25.96 -10.33
C ALA A 33 52.08 24.62 -10.51
N VAL A 34 50.95 24.65 -11.22
CA VAL A 34 50.12 23.46 -11.45
C VAL A 34 50.16 23.08 -12.92
N GLN A 35 50.51 21.83 -13.20
CA GLN A 35 50.42 21.22 -14.53
C GLN A 35 49.51 20.00 -14.45
N TYR A 36 48.67 19.77 -15.46
CA TYR A 36 47.72 18.66 -15.45
C TYR A 36 47.45 18.12 -16.85
N THR A 37 47.00 16.86 -16.91
CA THR A 37 46.64 16.18 -18.16
C THR A 37 45.37 16.76 -18.80
N PRO A 38 45.14 16.62 -20.12
CA PRO A 38 44.03 17.29 -20.82
C PRO A 38 42.61 17.04 -20.26
N ASN A 39 42.35 15.88 -19.63
CA ASN A 39 41.03 15.57 -19.07
C ASN A 39 40.83 16.09 -17.64
N VAL A 40 41.87 16.66 -17.03
CA VAL A 40 41.83 17.26 -15.70
C VAL A 40 41.66 18.76 -15.86
N ARG A 41 40.83 19.37 -15.01
CA ARG A 41 40.75 20.82 -14.85
C ARG A 41 41.05 21.15 -13.41
N CYS A 42 41.95 22.11 -13.20
CA CYS A 42 42.27 22.63 -11.88
C CYS A 42 41.90 24.12 -11.82
N LYS A 43 41.17 24.51 -10.77
CA LYS A 43 40.93 25.91 -10.42
C LYS A 43 41.64 26.22 -9.12
N VAL A 44 42.31 27.36 -9.08
CA VAL A 44 42.83 27.92 -7.83
C VAL A 44 41.99 29.14 -7.49
N PRO A 45 41.26 29.16 -6.36
CA PRO A 45 40.46 30.29 -5.95
C PRO A 45 41.40 31.36 -5.37
N THR A 46 41.94 32.21 -6.23
CA THR A 46 42.69 33.42 -5.82
C THR A 46 41.92 34.68 -6.20
N THR A 47 41.96 35.68 -5.31
CA THR A 47 41.46 37.05 -5.53
C THR A 47 42.43 37.93 -6.35
N GLU A 48 43.65 37.44 -6.62
CA GLU A 48 44.65 38.14 -7.44
C GLU A 48 44.72 37.51 -8.85
N ALA A 49 44.87 38.37 -9.87
CA ALA A 49 44.98 37.95 -11.26
C ALA A 49 46.23 37.04 -11.44
N PRO A 50 46.13 35.96 -12.25
CA PRO A 50 47.28 35.11 -12.53
C PRO A 50 48.42 35.97 -13.10
N GLN A 51 49.60 35.89 -12.48
CA GLN A 51 50.79 36.57 -12.99
C GLN A 51 51.23 35.90 -14.30
N SER A 52 51.87 36.66 -15.20
CA SER A 52 52.18 36.26 -16.57
C SER A 52 53.12 35.05 -16.71
N ASP A 53 53.66 34.56 -15.60
CA ASP A 53 54.59 33.43 -15.49
C ASP A 53 53.91 32.11 -15.07
N GLY A 54 52.60 32.12 -14.79
CA GLY A 54 51.84 30.91 -14.40
C GLY A 54 52.12 30.41 -12.97
N LEU A 55 52.94 31.15 -12.20
CA LEU A 55 53.24 30.88 -10.80
C LEU A 55 52.19 31.52 -9.89
N GLN A 56 51.81 30.80 -8.84
CA GLN A 56 50.89 31.28 -7.81
C GLN A 56 51.59 31.34 -6.46
N ARG A 57 51.25 32.37 -5.68
CA ARG A 57 51.79 32.52 -4.33
C ARG A 57 51.22 31.44 -3.42
N LEU A 58 52.11 30.74 -2.70
CA LEU A 58 51.69 29.76 -1.70
C LEU A 58 51.25 30.51 -0.44
N LEU A 59 49.96 30.46 -0.16
CA LEU A 59 49.35 31.00 1.06
C LEU A 59 49.16 29.87 2.09
N PRO A 60 49.08 30.18 3.40
CA PRO A 60 48.86 29.20 4.47
C PRO A 60 47.62 28.31 4.26
N ILE A 61 46.63 28.81 3.50
CA ILE A 61 45.48 28.03 3.05
C ILE A 61 45.36 28.24 1.54
N SER A 62 46.02 27.39 0.77
CA SER A 62 45.86 27.31 -0.68
C SER A 62 44.99 26.09 -1.01
N VAL A 63 43.94 26.27 -1.79
CA VAL A 63 43.00 25.18 -2.13
C VAL A 63 42.97 24.99 -3.64
N LEU A 64 42.96 23.74 -4.09
CA LEU A 64 42.80 23.40 -5.50
C LEU A 64 41.47 22.67 -5.68
N THR A 65 40.62 23.17 -6.58
CA THR A 65 39.42 22.46 -6.99
C THR A 65 39.73 21.68 -8.27
N ILE A 66 39.68 20.35 -8.19
CA ILE A 66 39.98 19.46 -9.30
C ILE A 66 38.67 18.89 -9.83
N SER A 67 38.50 18.92 -11.15
CA SER A 67 37.33 18.34 -11.82
C SER A 67 37.74 17.60 -13.08
N MET A 68 37.03 16.51 -13.38
CA MET A 68 37.15 15.74 -14.61
C MET A 68 35.76 15.58 -15.21
N ASN A 69 35.65 15.74 -16.53
CA ASN A 69 34.39 15.66 -17.27
C ASN A 69 34.32 14.45 -18.23
N LYS A 70 35.33 13.59 -18.19
CA LYS A 70 35.42 12.34 -18.94
C LYS A 70 35.89 11.23 -17.99
N VAL A 71 35.36 10.03 -18.19
CA VAL A 71 35.84 8.83 -17.52
C VAL A 71 37.27 8.49 -18.00
N SER A 72 38.05 7.87 -17.14
CA SER A 72 39.40 7.38 -17.44
C SER A 72 39.34 6.17 -18.39
N GLU A 73 40.34 6.07 -19.27
CA GLU A 73 40.55 4.89 -20.13
C GLU A 73 41.35 3.81 -19.41
N GLY A 74 42.28 4.23 -18.55
CA GLY A 74 43.12 3.36 -17.72
C GLY A 74 43.17 3.80 -16.26
N VAL A 75 43.59 2.89 -15.39
CA VAL A 75 43.84 3.23 -13.99
C VAL A 75 45.02 4.20 -13.90
N ASN A 76 44.85 5.30 -13.16
CA ASN A 76 45.87 6.33 -12.91
C ASN A 76 46.43 7.00 -14.18
N ASP A 77 45.63 7.02 -15.25
CA ASP A 77 45.98 7.58 -16.57
C ASP A 77 46.04 9.11 -16.58
N ASN A 78 45.32 9.77 -15.66
CA ASN A 78 45.29 11.21 -15.51
C ASN A 78 46.16 11.67 -14.35
N LYS A 79 46.79 12.84 -14.50
CA LYS A 79 47.76 13.33 -13.52
C LYS A 79 47.62 14.84 -13.34
N LEU A 80 47.76 15.29 -12.10
CA LEU A 80 48.01 16.67 -11.74
C LEU A 80 49.31 16.73 -10.98
N SER A 81 50.15 17.71 -11.27
CA SER A 81 51.41 17.89 -10.58
C SER A 81 51.59 19.32 -10.12
N ILE A 82 52.08 19.45 -8.89
CA ILE A 82 52.32 20.71 -8.21
C ILE A 82 53.83 20.81 -8.02
N ALA A 83 54.46 21.74 -8.73
CA ALA A 83 55.86 22.08 -8.52
C ALA A 83 55.93 23.22 -7.51
N TYR A 84 56.77 23.08 -6.49
CA TYR A 84 56.95 24.05 -5.41
C TYR A 84 58.26 24.82 -5.60
N TYR A 85 58.23 26.11 -5.34
CA TYR A 85 59.34 27.01 -5.63
C TYR A 85 59.69 27.89 -4.43
N ARG A 86 60.99 28.01 -4.11
CA ARG A 86 61.48 28.88 -3.01
C ARG A 86 61.27 30.35 -3.34
N GLU A 87 61.73 30.73 -4.53
CA GLU A 87 61.53 31.98 -5.24
C GLU A 87 61.12 31.62 -6.66
N LYS A 88 60.77 32.58 -7.52
CA LYS A 88 60.26 32.30 -8.88
C LYS A 88 61.19 31.51 -9.82
N THR A 89 62.40 31.16 -9.40
CA THR A 89 63.45 30.56 -10.24
C THR A 89 63.99 29.22 -9.74
N GLU A 90 63.68 28.80 -8.51
CA GLU A 90 64.27 27.60 -7.88
C GLU A 90 63.17 26.61 -7.49
N GLU A 91 63.03 25.53 -8.26
CA GLU A 91 62.11 24.41 -7.95
C GLU A 91 62.69 23.57 -6.81
N LEU A 92 61.93 23.45 -5.71
CA LEU A 92 62.30 22.69 -4.52
C LEU A 92 61.84 21.22 -4.60
N GLY A 93 60.77 20.95 -5.33
CA GLY A 93 60.22 19.60 -5.45
C GLY A 93 58.85 19.59 -6.10
N LYS A 94 58.39 18.38 -6.40
CA LYS A 94 57.14 18.15 -7.15
C LYS A 94 56.29 17.08 -6.47
N ALA A 95 55.04 17.43 -6.18
CA ALA A 95 54.01 16.47 -5.80
C ALA A 95 53.21 16.06 -7.05
N VAL A 96 52.89 14.77 -7.19
CA VAL A 96 52.10 14.25 -8.31
C VAL A 96 50.88 13.50 -7.77
N LEU A 97 49.71 13.93 -8.19
CA LEU A 97 48.43 13.29 -7.95
C LEU A 97 48.04 12.48 -9.19
N HIS A 98 47.87 11.18 -9.01
CA HIS A 98 47.31 10.30 -10.02
C HIS A 98 45.79 10.21 -9.84
N LEU A 99 45.04 10.30 -10.94
CA LEU A 99 43.59 10.39 -10.93
C LEU A 99 43.01 9.31 -11.84
N THR A 100 41.96 8.66 -11.34
CA THR A 100 41.11 7.74 -12.11
C THR A 100 39.67 8.24 -12.01
N ALA A 101 39.08 8.66 -13.14
CA ALA A 101 37.68 9.09 -13.17
C ALA A 101 36.76 7.92 -13.52
N VAL A 102 35.76 7.69 -12.68
CA VAL A 102 34.68 6.72 -12.90
C VAL A 102 33.32 7.39 -12.79
N GLU A 103 32.35 6.83 -13.50
CA GLU A 103 30.94 7.11 -13.34
C GLU A 103 30.29 5.91 -12.65
N ILE A 104 29.55 6.17 -11.59
CA ILE A 104 28.86 5.18 -10.77
C ILE A 104 27.50 5.79 -10.45
N SER A 105 26.42 5.07 -10.78
CA SER A 105 25.05 5.50 -10.50
C SER A 105 24.20 4.31 -10.10
N LEU A 106 23.49 4.40 -8.98
CA LEU A 106 22.43 3.48 -8.61
C LEU A 106 21.09 4.08 -9.03
N ASP A 107 20.38 3.42 -9.92
CA ASP A 107 19.21 4.00 -10.58
C ASP A 107 17.97 3.13 -10.38
N VAL A 108 16.82 3.78 -10.30
CA VAL A 108 15.48 3.21 -10.08
C VAL A 108 14.47 4.00 -10.90
N ASP A 109 13.30 3.43 -11.15
CA ASP A 109 12.14 4.11 -11.77
C ASP A 109 11.59 5.18 -10.82
N ALA A 110 12.17 6.39 -10.83
CA ALA A 110 11.80 7.46 -9.92
C ALA A 110 10.77 8.44 -10.51
N ASP A 111 10.56 8.44 -11.83
CA ASP A 111 9.48 9.19 -12.50
C ASP A 111 8.19 8.38 -12.70
N ARG A 112 8.23 7.08 -12.38
CA ARG A 112 7.08 6.17 -12.23
C ARG A 112 6.41 5.82 -13.55
N ASP A 113 7.20 5.63 -14.60
CA ASP A 113 6.74 5.25 -15.94
C ASP A 113 6.90 3.76 -16.25
N GLY A 114 7.47 2.98 -15.31
CA GLY A 114 7.74 1.55 -15.45
C GLY A 114 9.13 1.23 -16.01
N VAL A 115 9.97 2.23 -16.28
CA VAL A 115 11.31 2.09 -16.85
C VAL A 115 12.35 2.75 -15.94
N VAL A 116 13.47 2.07 -15.68
CA VAL A 116 14.56 2.64 -14.87
C VAL A 116 15.37 3.66 -15.67
N GLU A 117 15.10 4.94 -15.47
CA GLU A 117 15.79 6.07 -16.08
C GLU A 117 17.23 6.24 -15.57
N LYS A 118 18.04 7.02 -16.28
CA LYS A 118 19.46 7.23 -15.95
C LYS A 118 19.63 8.40 -14.98
N ASN A 119 20.12 8.10 -13.78
CA ASN A 119 20.52 9.06 -12.76
C ASN A 119 19.51 10.21 -12.53
N ASN A 120 18.24 9.86 -12.28
CA ASN A 120 17.24 10.86 -11.92
C ASN A 120 17.70 11.65 -10.70
N PRO A 121 17.73 12.99 -10.76
CA PRO A 121 18.22 13.82 -9.65
C PRO A 121 17.42 13.66 -8.36
N ASN A 122 16.20 13.15 -8.44
CA ASN A 122 15.29 13.00 -7.31
C ASN A 122 15.23 11.59 -6.72
N LYS A 123 15.96 10.62 -7.30
CA LYS A 123 15.92 9.19 -6.92
C LYS A 123 16.22 8.91 -5.44
N GLY A 124 16.98 9.77 -4.77
CA GLY A 124 17.31 9.68 -3.35
C GLY A 124 16.25 10.25 -2.40
N SER A 125 15.05 10.55 -2.89
CA SER A 125 13.97 11.15 -2.12
C SER A 125 12.60 10.69 -2.63
N TRP A 126 11.55 11.01 -1.89
CA TRP A 126 10.20 10.63 -2.26
C TRP A 126 9.21 11.79 -2.07
N LYS A 127 8.34 12.01 -3.05
CA LYS A 127 7.35 13.09 -3.06
C LYS A 127 5.99 12.60 -3.59
N TRP A 128 4.91 12.87 -2.83
CA TRP A 128 3.52 12.68 -3.23
C TRP A 128 3.13 13.56 -4.43
N GLY A 129 2.04 13.22 -5.10
CA GLY A 129 1.35 14.08 -6.07
C GLY A 129 1.66 13.81 -7.53
N PRO A 130 0.96 14.48 -8.48
CA PRO A 130 1.14 14.27 -9.92
C PRO A 130 2.51 14.70 -10.43
N SER A 131 3.14 15.69 -9.79
CA SER A 131 4.53 16.08 -10.02
C SER A 131 5.49 15.44 -9.00
N GLY A 132 5.06 14.35 -8.37
CA GLY A 132 5.82 13.60 -7.39
C GLY A 132 6.88 12.72 -8.06
N HIS A 133 7.76 12.18 -7.24
CA HIS A 133 8.90 11.37 -7.69
C HIS A 133 9.32 10.37 -6.60
N GLY A 134 10.24 9.48 -6.95
CA GLY A 134 10.73 8.40 -6.10
C GLY A 134 10.04 7.09 -6.44
N ALA A 135 10.81 6.01 -6.35
CA ALA A 135 10.40 4.70 -6.80
C ALA A 135 9.36 4.05 -5.88
N ILE A 136 8.62 3.10 -6.43
CA ILE A 136 7.55 2.36 -5.75
C ILE A 136 7.95 0.89 -5.68
N LEU A 137 7.64 0.25 -4.55
CA LEU A 137 7.93 -1.14 -4.26
C LEU A 137 6.65 -1.87 -3.85
N LEU A 138 6.36 -3.03 -4.46
CA LEU A 138 5.27 -3.89 -4.02
C LEU A 138 5.71 -4.78 -2.85
N VAL A 139 4.77 -5.10 -1.96
CA VAL A 139 4.95 -6.21 -1.03
C VAL A 139 4.73 -7.50 -1.81
N ASN A 140 5.71 -8.39 -1.83
CA ASN A 140 5.64 -9.65 -2.57
C ASN A 140 4.83 -10.69 -1.78
N CYS A 141 3.52 -10.45 -1.73
CA CYS A 141 2.58 -11.09 -0.81
C CYS A 141 1.69 -12.15 -1.46
N ASP A 142 1.88 -12.43 -2.75
CA ASP A 142 1.19 -13.48 -3.48
C ASP A 142 1.98 -14.79 -3.46
N SER A 143 1.59 -15.76 -4.28
CA SER A 143 2.26 -17.05 -4.32
C SER A 143 2.35 -17.58 -5.74
N GLU A 144 3.55 -17.58 -6.27
CA GLU A 144 3.88 -18.19 -7.54
C GLU A 144 3.61 -19.70 -7.55
N SER A 145 3.62 -20.36 -6.39
CA SER A 145 3.28 -21.77 -6.28
C SER A 145 1.78 -22.03 -6.24
N THR A 146 1.29 -22.92 -7.10
CA THR A 146 -0.11 -23.36 -7.10
C THR A 146 -0.37 -24.59 -6.20
N TYR A 147 0.68 -25.21 -5.66
CA TYR A 147 0.61 -26.35 -4.74
C TYR A 147 1.45 -26.07 -3.49
N MET A 148 0.97 -26.46 -2.30
CA MET A 148 1.61 -26.13 -1.01
C MET A 148 1.99 -24.64 -0.94
N LYS A 149 0.99 -23.80 -1.20
CA LYS A 149 1.11 -22.35 -1.34
C LYS A 149 1.81 -21.75 -0.12
N LYS A 150 2.71 -20.82 -0.40
CA LYS A 150 3.36 -19.98 0.59
C LYS A 150 3.57 -18.63 -0.05
N VAL A 151 3.39 -17.58 0.74
CA VAL A 151 3.72 -16.23 0.31
C VAL A 151 5.19 -16.17 -0.12
N ASP A 152 5.49 -15.61 -1.30
CA ASP A 152 6.85 -15.65 -1.86
C ASP A 152 7.87 -14.91 -0.98
N SER A 153 7.46 -13.79 -0.36
CA SER A 153 8.28 -13.08 0.63
C SER A 153 8.67 -13.92 1.87
N SER A 154 8.05 -15.08 2.11
CA SER A 154 8.38 -15.96 3.25
C SER A 154 9.71 -16.71 3.12
N THR A 155 10.33 -16.73 1.93
CA THR A 155 11.62 -17.40 1.70
C THR A 155 12.63 -16.48 1.04
N ASP A 156 13.90 -16.57 1.40
CA ASP A 156 15.01 -15.74 0.89
C ASP A 156 15.46 -16.10 -0.54
N LYS A 157 14.59 -16.74 -1.33
CA LYS A 157 14.92 -17.32 -2.63
C LYS A 157 13.86 -17.02 -3.66
N VAL A 158 14.32 -16.53 -4.80
CA VAL A 158 13.52 -16.48 -6.03
C VAL A 158 13.41 -17.90 -6.58
N THR A 159 12.22 -18.48 -6.54
CA THR A 159 11.98 -19.86 -7.01
C THR A 159 11.46 -19.92 -8.44
N LYS A 160 10.82 -18.85 -8.92
CA LYS A 160 10.29 -18.72 -10.28
C LYS A 160 10.67 -17.38 -10.88
N VAL A 161 10.80 -17.34 -12.20
CA VAL A 161 11.14 -16.10 -12.93
C VAL A 161 9.95 -15.14 -12.99
N SER A 162 8.72 -15.65 -12.90
CA SER A 162 7.50 -14.85 -12.83
C SER A 162 7.44 -13.94 -11.61
N ASP A 163 7.95 -14.40 -10.46
CA ASP A 163 8.15 -13.64 -9.21
C ASP A 163 8.90 -12.30 -9.42
N LEU A 164 9.77 -12.23 -10.42
CA LEU A 164 10.50 -11.00 -10.73
C LEU A 164 9.62 -9.89 -11.32
N LEU A 165 8.42 -10.22 -11.78
CA LEU A 165 7.46 -9.24 -12.30
C LEU A 165 6.84 -8.40 -11.17
N ASP A 166 6.80 -8.94 -9.96
CA ASP A 166 6.30 -8.26 -8.76
C ASP A 166 7.39 -7.44 -8.06
N MET A 167 8.65 -7.64 -8.46
CA MET A 167 9.81 -6.94 -7.94
C MET A 167 10.11 -5.66 -8.73
N SER A 168 10.53 -4.63 -8.00
CA SER A 168 10.98 -3.39 -8.60
C SER A 168 12.43 -3.50 -9.08
N ARG A 169 12.68 -3.12 -10.32
CA ARG A 169 14.03 -3.15 -10.91
C ARG A 169 14.88 -1.99 -10.39
N MET A 170 16.12 -2.30 -10.04
CA MET A 170 17.16 -1.33 -9.67
C MET A 170 18.42 -1.63 -10.48
N VAL A 171 19.08 -0.61 -11.02
CA VAL A 171 20.19 -0.77 -11.97
C VAL A 171 21.43 -0.06 -11.45
N LEU A 172 22.53 -0.80 -11.28
CA LEU A 172 23.86 -0.22 -11.09
C LEU A 172 24.47 0.06 -12.47
N ARG A 173 24.77 1.32 -12.76
CA ARG A 173 25.45 1.75 -13.98
C ARG A 173 26.87 2.19 -13.65
N THR A 174 27.84 1.60 -14.34
CA THR A 174 29.27 1.94 -14.20
C THR A 174 29.87 2.31 -15.55
N ASN A 175 30.81 3.26 -15.54
CA ASN A 175 31.62 3.59 -16.71
C ASN A 175 33.02 4.06 -16.28
N GLY A 176 34.07 3.56 -16.92
CA GLY A 176 35.45 3.79 -16.49
C GLY A 176 36.44 2.76 -17.03
N PRO A 177 37.67 2.69 -16.49
CA PRO A 177 38.68 1.72 -16.89
C PRO A 177 38.23 0.27 -16.60
N ALA A 178 38.95 -0.71 -17.14
CA ALA A 178 38.63 -2.14 -17.02
C ALA A 178 38.43 -2.62 -15.57
N GLU A 179 39.17 -2.02 -14.64
CA GLU A 179 39.19 -2.32 -13.21
C GLU A 179 39.35 -1.04 -12.40
N LEU A 180 38.90 -1.05 -11.14
CA LEU A 180 39.15 0.05 -10.20
C LEU A 180 40.62 0.05 -9.76
N PRO A 181 41.15 1.17 -9.24
CA PRO A 181 42.44 1.17 -8.58
C PRO A 181 42.50 0.09 -7.49
N GLN A 182 43.69 -0.46 -7.25
CA GLN A 182 43.88 -1.61 -6.36
C GLN A 182 43.24 -1.38 -4.99
N GLY A 183 42.41 -2.33 -4.55
CA GLY A 183 41.75 -2.33 -3.24
C GLY A 183 40.45 -1.51 -3.17
N TYR A 184 40.13 -0.69 -4.17
CA TYR A 184 38.83 -0.01 -4.20
C TYR A 184 37.72 -0.98 -4.62
N LYS A 185 36.54 -0.84 -4.02
CA LYS A 185 35.39 -1.69 -4.34
C LYS A 185 34.05 -0.97 -4.21
N LEU A 186 33.02 -1.54 -4.82
CA LEU A 186 31.64 -1.09 -4.69
C LEU A 186 30.90 -1.99 -3.70
N ALA A 187 30.10 -1.39 -2.82
CA ALA A 187 29.24 -2.13 -1.92
C ALA A 187 27.87 -1.48 -1.83
N LEU A 188 26.82 -2.31 -1.83
CA LEU A 188 25.47 -1.88 -1.48
C LEU A 188 25.27 -2.00 0.03
N GLN A 189 24.52 -1.07 0.63
CA GLN A 189 24.19 -1.08 2.05
C GLN A 189 22.74 -0.66 2.32
N ILE A 190 22.14 -1.28 3.34
CA ILE A 190 20.84 -0.92 3.92
C ILE A 190 20.95 -0.82 5.45
N SER A 191 19.99 -0.15 6.08
CA SER A 191 19.89 -0.15 7.55
C SER A 191 19.32 -1.48 8.05
N GLN A 192 19.51 -1.81 9.34
CA GLN A 192 18.89 -3.00 9.95
C GLN A 192 17.36 -2.98 9.80
N SER A 193 16.72 -1.83 10.06
CA SER A 193 15.27 -1.67 9.93
C SER A 193 14.76 -1.83 8.50
N ASP A 194 15.54 -1.36 7.51
CA ASP A 194 15.20 -1.60 6.10
C ASP A 194 15.39 -3.07 5.72
N GLY A 195 16.38 -3.76 6.29
CA GLY A 195 16.62 -5.19 6.08
C GLY A 195 15.47 -6.09 6.55
N GLU A 196 14.71 -5.65 7.54
CA GLU A 196 13.46 -6.31 7.97
C GLU A 196 12.30 -6.07 6.98
N SER A 197 12.43 -5.09 6.09
CA SER A 197 11.36 -4.60 5.23
C SER A 197 11.55 -4.92 3.75
N ILE A 198 12.77 -5.19 3.30
CA ILE A 198 13.08 -5.50 1.90
C ILE A 198 14.10 -6.63 1.72
N ARG A 199 14.09 -7.23 0.53
CA ARG A 199 15.22 -8.00 0.00
C ARG A 199 15.62 -7.51 -1.37
N VAL A 200 16.89 -7.69 -1.70
CA VAL A 200 17.47 -7.33 -3.00
C VAL A 200 18.17 -8.54 -3.57
N PHE A 201 17.79 -8.95 -4.78
CA PHE A 201 18.44 -10.00 -5.55
C PHE A 201 19.19 -9.43 -6.73
N LYS A 202 20.22 -10.13 -7.18
CA LYS A 202 20.98 -9.77 -8.37
C LYS A 202 20.81 -10.82 -9.45
N LYS A 203 20.57 -10.41 -10.69
CA LYS A 203 20.57 -11.34 -11.83
C LYS A 203 22.00 -11.77 -12.17
N ARG A 204 22.28 -13.08 -12.16
CA ARG A 204 23.52 -13.61 -12.73
C ARG A 204 23.47 -13.59 -14.26
N LYS A 205 24.61 -13.30 -14.91
CA LYS A 205 24.78 -13.60 -16.34
C LYS A 205 24.85 -15.14 -16.48
N PRO A 206 24.13 -15.77 -17.43
CA PRO A 206 24.16 -17.21 -17.60
C PRO A 206 25.58 -17.65 -17.99
N GLU A 207 26.26 -18.37 -17.09
CA GLU A 207 27.46 -19.12 -17.43
C GLU A 207 27.05 -20.41 -18.16
N GLY A 208 27.78 -20.75 -19.23
CA GLY A 208 27.43 -21.76 -20.24
C GLY A 208 26.77 -23.06 -19.72
N ALA A 209 25.74 -23.49 -20.44
CA ALA A 209 24.90 -24.65 -20.13
C ALA A 209 25.71 -25.94 -19.85
N MET A 210 25.70 -26.43 -18.61
CA MET A 210 26.09 -27.80 -18.27
C MET A 210 24.87 -28.67 -17.97
N LYS A 211 24.70 -29.69 -18.82
CA LYS A 211 23.61 -30.67 -18.88
C LYS A 211 23.57 -31.57 -17.64
N SER A 212 22.57 -31.41 -16.76
CA SER A 212 22.07 -32.53 -15.92
C SER A 212 20.70 -32.21 -15.32
N LEU A 213 19.72 -33.09 -15.53
CA LEU A 213 18.31 -32.91 -15.15
C LEU A 213 18.06 -32.77 -13.64
N HIS A 214 19.00 -33.18 -12.79
CA HIS A 214 18.90 -33.05 -11.33
C HIS A 214 19.15 -31.62 -10.81
N LYS A 215 19.55 -30.68 -11.67
CA LYS A 215 19.89 -29.29 -11.29
C LYS A 215 18.78 -28.27 -11.53
N ILE A 216 17.66 -28.61 -12.17
CA ILE A 216 16.65 -27.62 -12.63
C ILE A 216 16.06 -26.81 -11.46
N PHE A 217 15.78 -27.43 -10.31
CA PHE A 217 15.32 -26.71 -9.12
C PHE A 217 16.42 -25.92 -8.37
N SER A 218 17.70 -26.33 -8.46
CA SER A 218 18.81 -25.54 -7.88
C SER A 218 19.38 -24.49 -8.84
N MET A 219 18.84 -24.40 -10.06
CA MET A 219 19.26 -23.44 -11.07
C MET A 219 18.70 -22.05 -10.76
N PHE A 220 17.40 -21.93 -10.45
CA PHE A 220 16.76 -20.64 -10.14
C PHE A 220 17.35 -19.95 -8.91
N VAL A 221 17.55 -20.68 -7.80
CA VAL A 221 18.23 -20.17 -6.59
C VAL A 221 19.66 -19.69 -6.87
N LYS A 222 20.32 -20.27 -7.88
CA LYS A 222 21.65 -19.84 -8.32
C LYS A 222 21.63 -18.69 -9.32
N GLU A 223 20.52 -18.42 -9.98
CA GLU A 223 20.39 -17.34 -10.97
C GLU A 223 20.13 -15.97 -10.32
N PHE A 224 19.50 -15.94 -9.14
CA PHE A 224 19.16 -14.71 -8.41
C PHE A 224 19.64 -14.75 -6.96
N PRO A 225 20.96 -14.68 -6.70
CA PRO A 225 21.48 -14.60 -5.34
C PRO A 225 20.96 -13.37 -4.59
N LEU A 226 20.62 -13.58 -3.31
CA LEU A 226 20.37 -12.52 -2.33
C LEU A 226 21.63 -11.66 -2.18
N VAL A 227 21.43 -10.34 -2.21
CA VAL A 227 22.48 -9.32 -2.06
C VAL A 227 22.27 -8.53 -0.79
N LEU A 228 21.03 -8.13 -0.50
CA LEU A 228 20.68 -7.41 0.72
C LEU A 228 19.39 -7.98 1.32
N GLY A 229 19.30 -7.97 2.64
CA GLY A 229 18.13 -8.36 3.42
C GLY A 229 18.46 -8.37 4.91
N ASN A 230 17.56 -8.91 5.74
CA ASN A 230 17.70 -8.89 7.20
C ASN A 230 19.06 -9.40 7.72
N ASP A 231 19.57 -10.48 7.12
CA ASP A 231 20.82 -11.13 7.55
C ASP A 231 22.05 -10.64 6.77
N VAL A 232 21.84 -9.86 5.70
CA VAL A 232 22.90 -9.33 4.82
C VAL A 232 22.66 -7.83 4.60
N LEU A 233 23.16 -7.00 5.51
CA LEU A 233 22.95 -5.55 5.46
C LEU A 233 23.87 -4.83 4.48
N SER A 234 24.97 -5.47 4.10
CA SER A 234 25.99 -4.92 3.22
C SER A 234 26.63 -6.03 2.39
N GLN A 235 26.82 -5.79 1.11
CA GLN A 235 27.40 -6.77 0.19
C GLN A 235 28.23 -6.07 -0.89
N GLU A 236 29.42 -6.60 -1.14
CA GLU A 236 30.25 -6.18 -2.27
C GLU A 236 29.55 -6.54 -3.59
N VAL A 237 29.51 -5.57 -4.51
CA VAL A 237 28.93 -5.71 -5.84
C VAL A 237 29.99 -5.50 -6.91
N PRO A 238 29.90 -6.21 -8.05
CA PRO A 238 30.96 -6.14 -9.05
C PRO A 238 31.02 -4.76 -9.69
N TYR A 239 32.23 -4.23 -9.81
CA TYR A 239 32.54 -3.20 -10.79
C TYR A 239 32.83 -3.88 -12.13
N VAL A 240 32.19 -3.42 -13.20
CA VAL A 240 32.47 -3.89 -14.56
C VAL A 240 32.93 -2.69 -15.38
N GLY A 241 34.19 -2.71 -15.81
CA GLY A 241 34.81 -1.62 -16.56
C GLY A 241 34.23 -1.41 -17.95
N GLY A 242 34.37 -0.20 -18.48
CA GLY A 242 33.58 0.29 -19.62
C GLY A 242 32.13 0.58 -19.23
N SER A 243 31.31 1.00 -20.20
CA SER A 243 29.88 1.30 -19.96
C SER A 243 29.09 0.01 -19.74
N ASN A 244 28.73 -0.29 -18.49
CA ASN A 244 27.99 -1.49 -18.11
C ASN A 244 26.82 -1.21 -17.18
N GLU A 245 25.90 -2.17 -17.15
CA GLU A 245 24.74 -2.19 -16.26
C GLU A 245 24.65 -3.54 -15.54
N VAL A 246 24.26 -3.51 -14.27
CA VAL A 246 23.97 -4.69 -13.46
C VAL A 246 22.57 -4.54 -12.88
N ASP A 247 21.71 -5.52 -13.16
CA ASP A 247 20.33 -5.55 -12.71
C ASP A 247 20.17 -6.19 -11.32
N PHE A 248 19.40 -5.49 -10.49
CA PHE A 248 18.88 -5.94 -9.22
C PHE A 248 17.35 -5.90 -9.22
N PHE A 249 16.76 -6.76 -8.40
CA PHE A 249 15.32 -6.88 -8.19
C PHE A 249 15.04 -6.74 -6.71
N VAL A 250 14.16 -5.80 -6.36
CA VAL A 250 13.82 -5.44 -4.99
C VAL A 250 12.39 -5.87 -4.70
N GLU A 251 12.17 -6.53 -3.58
CA GLU A 251 10.84 -6.88 -3.08
C GLU A 251 10.58 -6.28 -1.69
N GLY A 252 9.34 -5.92 -1.41
CA GLY A 252 8.87 -5.56 -0.08
C GLY A 252 8.43 -6.79 0.70
N LEU A 253 8.74 -6.84 1.99
CA LEU A 253 8.40 -7.95 2.88
C LEU A 253 7.20 -7.66 3.79
N ARG A 254 6.90 -6.38 4.00
CA ARG A 254 5.84 -5.92 4.89
C ARG A 254 5.21 -4.63 4.37
N PHE A 255 3.91 -4.51 4.57
CA PHE A 255 3.15 -3.30 4.29
C PHE A 255 3.52 -2.16 5.25
N PRO A 256 3.25 -0.89 4.88
CA PRO A 256 3.22 0.21 5.85
C PRO A 256 2.38 -0.18 7.07
N ASP A 257 2.89 0.15 8.24
CA ASP A 257 2.26 -0.15 9.52
C ASP A 257 2.62 0.93 10.56
N LYS A 258 2.12 0.84 11.78
CA LYS A 258 2.37 1.83 12.84
C LYS A 258 3.85 2.07 13.12
N ASP A 259 4.68 1.05 13.05
CA ASP A 259 6.12 1.11 13.25
C ASP A 259 6.90 1.33 11.94
N PHE A 260 6.23 1.33 10.78
CA PHE A 260 6.87 1.45 9.47
C PHE A 260 6.11 2.37 8.51
N GLY A 261 6.65 3.57 8.28
CA GLY A 261 6.05 4.59 7.40
C GLY A 261 6.09 4.30 5.89
N GLY A 262 6.61 3.13 5.50
CA GLY A 262 6.64 2.66 4.12
C GLY A 262 7.80 3.19 3.26
N LEU A 263 8.80 3.88 3.83
CA LEU A 263 9.98 4.33 3.08
C LEU A 263 11.18 3.47 3.44
N VAL A 264 11.94 3.07 2.43
CA VAL A 264 13.19 2.30 2.58
C VAL A 264 14.28 2.89 1.71
N THR A 265 15.54 2.79 2.14
CA THR A 265 16.68 3.40 1.47
C THR A 265 17.76 2.37 1.16
N ILE A 266 18.26 2.38 -0.08
CA ILE A 266 19.41 1.57 -0.49
C ILE A 266 20.54 2.53 -0.89
N ASN A 267 21.73 2.30 -0.32
CA ASN A 267 22.93 3.09 -0.61
C ASN A 267 23.92 2.24 -1.42
N LEU A 268 24.63 2.90 -2.33
CA LEU A 268 25.78 2.36 -3.05
C LEU A 268 27.00 3.19 -2.68
N SER A 269 28.02 2.56 -2.13
CA SER A 269 29.26 3.24 -1.77
C SER A 269 30.47 2.75 -2.56
N LEU A 270 31.32 3.67 -2.99
CA LEU A 270 32.70 3.38 -3.41
C LEU A 270 33.59 3.45 -2.17
N LEU A 271 34.24 2.33 -1.86
CA LEU A 271 35.07 2.17 -0.68
C LEU A 271 36.55 2.24 -1.08
N GLU A 272 37.30 3.05 -0.35
CA GLU A 272 38.75 3.18 -0.45
C GLU A 272 39.43 2.24 0.55
N PRO A 273 40.46 1.49 0.13
CA PRO A 273 41.21 0.62 1.03
C PRO A 273 41.96 1.46 2.07
N SER A 274 41.86 1.06 3.33
CA SER A 274 42.63 1.65 4.43
C SER A 274 43.87 0.80 4.74
N ALA A 275 44.71 1.26 5.69
CA ALA A 275 45.81 0.46 6.21
C ALA A 275 45.30 -0.89 6.77
N GLN A 276 46.19 -1.88 6.82
CA GLN A 276 45.87 -3.19 7.37
C GLN A 276 45.21 -3.04 8.76
N ASP A 277 44.12 -3.77 8.99
CA ASP A 277 43.29 -3.76 10.20
C ASP A 277 42.39 -2.51 10.41
N PHE A 278 42.36 -1.56 9.45
CA PHE A 278 41.42 -0.44 9.47
C PHE A 278 40.22 -0.68 8.53
N PRO A 279 39.01 -0.23 8.91
CA PRO A 279 37.86 -0.30 8.02
C PRO A 279 38.09 0.58 6.78
N GLU A 280 37.54 0.14 5.65
CA GLU A 280 37.57 0.90 4.40
C GLU A 280 36.77 2.20 4.54
N THR A 281 37.20 3.23 3.81
CA THR A 281 36.59 4.56 3.89
C THR A 281 35.61 4.76 2.73
N PRO A 282 34.32 5.10 2.98
CA PRO A 282 33.40 5.45 1.90
C PRO A 282 33.79 6.81 1.32
N ILE A 283 34.24 6.82 0.07
CA ILE A 283 34.62 8.05 -0.64
C ILE A 283 33.48 8.57 -1.52
N PHE A 284 32.55 7.74 -1.98
CA PHE A 284 31.35 8.17 -2.69
C PHE A 284 30.17 7.38 -2.19
N THR A 285 29.00 8.03 -2.10
CA THR A 285 27.74 7.33 -1.84
C THR A 285 26.65 7.89 -2.75
N ASP A 286 25.98 6.99 -3.46
CA ASP A 286 24.74 7.26 -4.17
C ASP A 286 23.57 6.58 -3.45
N LYS A 287 22.37 7.14 -3.59
CA LYS A 287 21.21 6.77 -2.78
C LYS A 287 19.95 6.71 -3.61
N VAL A 288 19.16 5.65 -3.39
CA VAL A 288 17.80 5.52 -3.91
C VAL A 288 16.81 5.27 -2.79
N VAL A 289 15.59 5.80 -2.93
CA VAL A 289 14.49 5.65 -1.98
C VAL A 289 13.30 5.00 -2.68
N PHE A 290 12.75 3.97 -2.04
CA PHE A 290 11.48 3.36 -2.43
C PHE A 290 10.38 3.70 -1.43
N ARG A 291 9.16 3.82 -1.91
CA ARG A 291 7.95 3.72 -1.09
C ARG A 291 7.28 2.37 -1.32
N VAL A 292 7.07 1.61 -0.25
CA VAL A 292 6.22 0.42 -0.27
C VAL A 292 4.77 0.83 -0.53
N ALA A 293 4.14 0.18 -1.51
CA ALA A 293 2.76 0.42 -1.90
C ALA A 293 1.80 0.11 -0.73
N PRO A 294 0.80 0.97 -0.48
CA PRO A 294 -0.22 0.69 0.53
C PRO A 294 -1.21 -0.37 0.03
N TRP A 295 -1.89 -1.02 0.96
CA TRP A 295 -3.09 -1.80 0.66
C TRP A 295 -4.30 -0.86 0.48
N ILE A 296 -5.12 -1.10 -0.55
CA ILE A 296 -6.21 -0.20 -0.96
C ILE A 296 -7.51 -1.00 -1.14
N MET A 297 -8.58 -0.58 -0.46
CA MET A 297 -9.94 -1.14 -0.56
C MET A 297 -10.72 -0.65 -1.77
N THR A 298 -11.77 -1.37 -2.16
CA THR A 298 -12.65 -1.01 -3.29
C THR A 298 -14.10 -0.75 -2.87
N PRO A 299 -14.68 0.45 -3.09
CA PRO A 299 -16.06 0.75 -2.70
C PRO A 299 -17.07 0.06 -3.60
N ASN A 300 -18.31 -0.04 -3.12
CA ASN A 300 -19.45 -0.63 -3.84
C ASN A 300 -19.77 0.01 -5.20
N THR A 301 -19.24 1.21 -5.45
CA THR A 301 -19.38 1.96 -6.71
C THR A 301 -18.38 1.54 -7.80
N LEU A 302 -17.32 0.78 -7.46
CA LEU A 302 -16.42 0.21 -8.47
C LEU A 302 -17.03 -1.02 -9.13
N LYS A 303 -16.58 -1.27 -10.37
CA LYS A 303 -17.11 -2.34 -11.22
C LYS A 303 -16.82 -3.72 -10.60
N PRO A 304 -17.84 -4.56 -10.37
CA PRO A 304 -17.64 -5.93 -9.89
C PRO A 304 -16.84 -6.78 -10.88
N VAL A 305 -16.12 -7.76 -10.35
CA VAL A 305 -15.40 -8.78 -11.14
C VAL A 305 -15.87 -10.19 -10.76
N GLU A 306 -15.94 -10.48 -9.46
CA GLU A 306 -16.26 -11.81 -8.94
C GLU A 306 -17.00 -11.72 -7.62
N VAL A 307 -18.07 -12.50 -7.47
CA VAL A 307 -18.88 -12.61 -6.27
C VAL A 307 -18.57 -13.92 -5.57
N PHE A 308 -18.36 -13.87 -4.27
CA PHE A 308 -18.06 -15.00 -3.41
C PHE A 308 -19.23 -15.23 -2.46
N VAL A 309 -19.69 -16.48 -2.35
CA VAL A 309 -20.73 -16.89 -1.39
C VAL A 309 -20.42 -18.27 -0.81
N CYS A 310 -20.95 -18.58 0.36
CA CYS A 310 -20.88 -19.90 0.96
C CYS A 310 -22.11 -20.76 0.64
N SER A 311 -21.89 -22.04 0.36
CA SER A 311 -22.94 -23.05 0.38
C SER A 311 -23.03 -23.68 1.76
N THR A 312 -24.24 -23.72 2.33
CA THR A 312 -24.57 -24.41 3.59
C THR A 312 -25.77 -25.34 3.39
N SER A 313 -25.99 -26.24 4.33
CA SER A 313 -27.03 -27.27 4.24
C SER A 313 -28.46 -26.72 4.14
N ASP A 314 -28.67 -25.47 4.53
CA ASP A 314 -29.96 -24.80 4.67
C ASP A 314 -30.20 -23.63 3.69
N ASN A 315 -29.21 -23.22 2.88
CA ASN A 315 -29.30 -21.99 2.07
C ASN A 315 -29.58 -22.17 0.57
N ASN A 316 -30.09 -23.33 0.16
CA ASN A 316 -30.34 -23.65 -1.27
C ASN A 316 -31.22 -22.61 -2.00
N LYS A 317 -32.19 -22.01 -1.32
CA LYS A 317 -33.05 -20.98 -1.92
C LYS A 317 -32.27 -19.69 -2.21
N PHE A 318 -31.56 -19.18 -1.21
CA PHE A 318 -30.65 -18.04 -1.34
C PHE A 318 -29.64 -18.25 -2.47
N LEU A 319 -28.95 -19.40 -2.50
CA LEU A 319 -27.97 -19.70 -3.55
C LEU A 319 -28.56 -19.67 -4.95
N LYS A 320 -29.79 -20.16 -5.13
CA LYS A 320 -30.47 -20.14 -6.44
C LYS A 320 -30.74 -18.71 -6.90
N GLU A 321 -31.19 -17.85 -6.00
CA GLU A 321 -31.54 -16.46 -6.29
C GLU A 321 -30.28 -15.59 -6.51
N ILE A 322 -29.26 -15.73 -5.67
CA ILE A 322 -27.95 -15.10 -5.88
C ILE A 322 -27.33 -15.55 -7.21
N LYS A 323 -27.36 -16.85 -7.51
CA LYS A 323 -26.83 -17.36 -8.77
C LYS A 323 -27.52 -16.71 -9.96
N ALA A 324 -28.84 -16.61 -9.94
CA ALA A 324 -29.61 -15.95 -10.99
C ALA A 324 -29.24 -14.46 -11.12
N LEU A 325 -29.05 -13.75 -10.01
CA LEU A 325 -28.63 -12.34 -10.02
C LEU A 325 -27.23 -12.18 -10.62
N VAL A 326 -26.25 -12.95 -10.16
CA VAL A 326 -24.84 -12.81 -10.56
C VAL A 326 -24.65 -13.22 -12.02
N GLU A 327 -25.18 -14.37 -12.43
CA GLU A 327 -25.12 -14.84 -13.82
C GLU A 327 -25.89 -13.89 -14.75
N GLY A 328 -27.07 -13.41 -14.33
CA GLY A 328 -27.86 -12.42 -15.07
C GLY A 328 -27.21 -11.04 -15.18
N SER A 329 -26.20 -10.76 -14.34
CA SER A 329 -25.39 -9.54 -14.37
C SER A 329 -24.08 -9.71 -15.16
N GLY A 330 -23.74 -10.93 -15.58
CA GLY A 330 -22.53 -11.23 -16.36
C GLY A 330 -21.24 -11.29 -15.55
N TYR A 331 -21.32 -11.43 -14.23
CA TYR A 331 -20.15 -11.53 -13.34
C TYR A 331 -19.82 -12.98 -12.97
N LYS A 332 -18.59 -13.23 -12.54
CA LYS A 332 -18.16 -14.56 -12.07
C LYS A 332 -18.74 -14.83 -10.68
N LEU A 333 -19.21 -16.07 -10.46
CA LEU A 333 -19.66 -16.55 -9.17
C LEU A 333 -18.72 -17.63 -8.64
N ASN A 334 -18.26 -17.46 -7.41
CA ASN A 334 -17.46 -18.42 -6.66
C ASN A 334 -18.25 -18.90 -5.44
N ILE A 335 -18.47 -20.21 -5.33
CA ILE A 335 -19.24 -20.81 -4.25
C ILE A 335 -18.30 -21.65 -3.37
N CYS A 336 -17.95 -21.12 -2.21
CA CYS A 336 -17.21 -21.84 -1.18
C CYS A 336 -18.08 -22.99 -0.64
N LYS A 337 -17.58 -24.22 -0.72
CA LYS A 337 -18.33 -25.43 -0.35
C LYS A 337 -18.13 -25.78 1.12
N GLU A 338 -19.01 -26.63 1.64
CA GLU A 338 -19.02 -27.02 3.06
C GLU A 338 -17.72 -27.65 3.57
N TYR A 339 -16.96 -28.35 2.72
CA TYR A 339 -15.67 -28.90 3.15
C TYR A 339 -14.66 -27.81 3.52
N MET A 340 -14.80 -26.60 2.94
CA MET A 340 -13.93 -25.45 3.19
C MET A 340 -14.55 -24.53 4.25
N ASN A 341 -15.82 -24.14 4.08
CA ASN A 341 -16.46 -23.19 5.01
C ASN A 341 -16.92 -23.83 6.33
N ARG A 342 -17.06 -25.16 6.40
CA ARG A 342 -17.45 -25.91 7.61
C ARG A 342 -18.75 -25.41 8.27
N GLY A 343 -19.67 -24.91 7.45
CA GLY A 343 -20.97 -24.35 7.85
C GLY A 343 -20.96 -22.87 8.22
N ASP A 344 -19.81 -22.19 8.11
CA ASP A 344 -19.74 -20.73 8.23
C ASP A 344 -20.18 -20.09 6.90
N ARG A 345 -21.16 -19.18 7.01
CA ARG A 345 -21.84 -18.58 5.86
C ARG A 345 -21.42 -17.13 5.60
N TRP A 346 -20.65 -16.55 6.52
CA TRP A 346 -20.37 -15.12 6.58
C TRP A 346 -19.11 -14.80 5.78
N MET A 347 -19.21 -14.85 4.45
CA MET A 347 -18.08 -14.58 3.55
C MET A 347 -17.56 -13.14 3.66
N GLN A 348 -18.43 -12.18 4.02
CA GLN A 348 -18.04 -10.78 4.25
C GLN A 348 -17.18 -10.62 5.51
N ASP A 349 -17.44 -11.43 6.54
CA ASP A 349 -16.82 -11.23 7.85
C ASP A 349 -15.35 -11.64 7.91
N GLU A 350 -14.96 -12.64 7.14
CA GLU A 350 -13.62 -13.25 7.25
C GLU A 350 -12.56 -12.45 6.47
N LEU A 351 -12.94 -11.74 5.42
CA LEU A 351 -11.97 -11.19 4.48
C LEU A 351 -12.46 -9.92 3.79
N GLU A 352 -11.51 -9.10 3.38
CA GLU A 352 -11.76 -7.88 2.61
C GLU A 352 -10.87 -7.85 1.37
N PHE A 353 -11.46 -7.60 0.20
CA PHE A 353 -10.72 -7.53 -1.05
C PHE A 353 -10.14 -6.14 -1.25
N GLY A 354 -8.81 -6.04 -1.24
CA GLY A 354 -8.08 -4.86 -1.69
C GLY A 354 -7.15 -5.17 -2.86
N TYR A 355 -6.27 -4.22 -3.13
CA TYR A 355 -5.22 -4.36 -4.14
C TYR A 355 -3.97 -3.56 -3.77
N ILE A 356 -2.86 -3.88 -4.44
CA ILE A 356 -1.65 -3.07 -4.48
C ILE A 356 -1.31 -2.72 -5.93
N ASP A 357 -0.62 -1.61 -6.14
CA ASP A 357 -0.37 -1.06 -7.49
C ASP A 357 0.99 -0.36 -7.53
N ALA A 358 1.72 -0.60 -8.61
CA ALA A 358 2.99 0.04 -8.97
C ALA A 358 3.02 0.29 -10.48
N PRO A 359 3.94 1.12 -10.99
CA PRO A 359 4.02 1.40 -12.44
C PRO A 359 4.24 0.16 -13.32
N HIS A 360 4.91 -0.86 -12.79
CA HIS A 360 5.27 -2.09 -13.51
C HIS A 360 4.28 -3.25 -13.32
N GLN A 361 3.49 -3.27 -12.23
CA GLN A 361 2.66 -4.42 -11.85
C GLN A 361 1.56 -4.02 -10.85
N HIS A 362 0.45 -4.75 -10.87
CA HIS A 362 -0.63 -4.62 -9.88
C HIS A 362 -1.43 -5.92 -9.74
N PHE A 363 -1.87 -6.22 -8.52
CA PHE A 363 -2.68 -7.40 -8.26
C PHE A 363 -3.57 -7.23 -7.01
N PRO A 364 -4.70 -7.98 -6.92
CA PRO A 364 -5.54 -8.01 -5.73
C PRO A 364 -4.80 -8.61 -4.53
N VAL A 365 -5.10 -8.11 -3.33
CA VAL A 365 -4.57 -8.61 -2.06
C VAL A 365 -5.72 -8.75 -1.08
N VAL A 366 -5.96 -9.96 -0.59
CA VAL A 366 -6.94 -10.20 0.47
C VAL A 366 -6.37 -9.81 1.83
N LEU A 367 -7.09 -8.95 2.56
CA LEU A 367 -6.89 -8.77 3.99
C LEU A 367 -7.75 -9.82 4.71
N ASP A 368 -7.11 -10.66 5.52
CA ASP A 368 -7.73 -11.73 6.29
C ASP A 368 -7.96 -11.27 7.74
N SER A 369 -9.21 -11.34 8.19
CA SER A 369 -9.66 -10.83 9.48
C SER A 369 -9.13 -11.67 10.64
N PRO A 370 -8.77 -11.08 11.79
CA PRO A 370 -8.46 -11.85 12.99
C PRO A 370 -9.68 -12.53 13.61
N ARG A 371 -10.87 -12.47 12.98
CA ARG A 371 -12.07 -13.21 13.36
C ARG A 371 -11.77 -14.70 13.56
N ASP A 372 -10.91 -15.28 12.71
CA ASP A 372 -10.46 -16.68 12.73
C ASP A 372 -11.63 -17.66 12.96
N GLY A 373 -12.70 -17.50 12.18
CA GLY A 373 -13.89 -18.33 12.28
C GLY A 373 -13.71 -19.66 11.56
N LYS A 374 -14.81 -20.30 11.13
CA LYS A 374 -14.63 -21.53 10.35
C LYS A 374 -14.22 -21.27 8.90
N LEU A 375 -14.17 -20.01 8.45
CA LEU A 375 -13.63 -19.60 7.16
C LEU A 375 -12.14 -19.25 7.17
N GLN A 376 -11.44 -19.29 8.32
CA GLN A 376 -10.02 -18.87 8.48
C GLN A 376 -9.02 -19.39 7.44
N ASN A 377 -9.28 -20.56 6.87
CA ASN A 377 -8.38 -21.15 5.87
C ASN A 377 -8.71 -20.68 4.44
N PHE A 378 -9.89 -20.12 4.19
CA PHE A 378 -10.34 -19.75 2.85
C PHE A 378 -9.43 -18.69 2.21
N PRO A 379 -9.07 -17.58 2.88
CA PRO A 379 -8.19 -16.58 2.26
C PRO A 379 -6.82 -17.16 1.89
N TYR A 380 -6.19 -17.92 2.79
CA TYR A 380 -4.85 -18.47 2.54
C TYR A 380 -4.85 -19.70 1.61
N GLU A 381 -5.75 -20.67 1.79
CA GLU A 381 -5.71 -21.92 1.01
C GLU A 381 -6.35 -21.75 -0.38
N VAL A 382 -7.39 -20.92 -0.50
CA VAL A 382 -8.17 -20.76 -1.73
C VAL A 382 -7.70 -19.56 -2.54
N LEU A 383 -7.61 -18.37 -1.93
CA LEU A 383 -7.37 -17.12 -2.67
C LEU A 383 -5.90 -16.87 -2.98
N LEU A 384 -4.99 -17.05 -2.00
CA LEU A 384 -3.54 -16.90 -2.24
C LEU A 384 -3.11 -17.69 -3.47
N GLY A 385 -2.35 -17.08 -4.36
CA GLY A 385 -1.89 -17.71 -5.59
C GLY A 385 -1.20 -16.68 -6.49
N PRO A 386 -0.88 -17.05 -7.74
CA PRO A 386 -0.18 -16.13 -8.65
C PRO A 386 -1.04 -14.90 -8.91
N ASP A 387 -0.44 -13.71 -8.77
CA ASP A 387 -1.12 -12.42 -8.87
C ASP A 387 -2.34 -12.30 -7.92
N PHE A 388 -2.29 -12.94 -6.76
CA PHE A 388 -3.30 -12.80 -5.70
C PHE A 388 -2.66 -12.85 -4.31
N GLY A 389 -2.43 -11.67 -3.73
CA GLY A 389 -1.75 -11.49 -2.46
C GLY A 389 -2.60 -11.82 -1.23
N TYR A 390 -1.91 -12.07 -0.12
CA TYR A 390 -2.49 -12.31 1.20
C TYR A 390 -1.82 -11.44 2.25
N VAL A 391 -2.61 -10.86 3.15
CA VAL A 391 -2.13 -10.15 4.34
C VAL A 391 -3.10 -10.35 5.51
N THR A 392 -2.58 -10.45 6.73
CA THR A 392 -3.38 -10.52 7.95
C THR A 392 -2.74 -9.69 9.06
N ARG A 393 -3.49 -9.41 10.13
CA ARG A 393 -3.00 -8.81 11.38
C ARG A 393 -3.52 -9.60 12.57
N MET A 394 -2.60 -10.28 13.27
CA MET A 394 -2.95 -11.08 14.44
C MET A 394 -3.06 -10.20 15.69
N ALA A 395 -4.18 -10.30 16.40
CA ALA A 395 -4.41 -9.62 17.67
C ALA A 395 -3.93 -10.48 18.85
N SER A 396 -2.61 -10.58 19.05
CA SER A 396 -2.05 -11.48 20.08
C SER A 396 -2.35 -11.06 21.54
N ASP A 397 -2.42 -9.75 21.79
CA ASP A 397 -2.59 -9.18 23.15
C ASP A 397 -3.98 -8.55 23.38
N GLU A 398 -4.89 -8.68 22.41
CA GLU A 398 -6.23 -8.08 22.46
C GLU A 398 -7.31 -9.13 22.21
N LYS A 399 -8.47 -8.92 22.83
CA LYS A 399 -9.62 -9.79 22.59
C LYS A 399 -10.26 -9.41 21.26
N VAL A 400 -10.24 -10.32 20.30
CA VAL A 400 -11.03 -10.23 19.06
C VAL A 400 -12.53 -10.21 19.43
N THR A 401 -13.27 -9.28 18.82
CA THR A 401 -14.71 -9.11 19.02
C THR A 401 -15.46 -9.19 17.70
N SER A 402 -16.79 -9.09 17.76
CA SER A 402 -17.62 -8.99 16.55
C SER A 402 -17.23 -7.81 15.66
N LEU A 403 -16.68 -6.72 16.21
CA LEU A 403 -16.25 -5.54 15.43
C LEU A 403 -14.96 -5.76 14.62
N ASP A 404 -14.29 -6.90 14.79
CA ASP A 404 -13.13 -7.29 13.97
C ASP A 404 -13.52 -8.03 12.69
N SER A 405 -14.77 -8.50 12.58
CA SER A 405 -15.32 -9.01 11.32
C SER A 405 -15.38 -7.90 10.28
N PHE A 406 -15.13 -8.23 9.02
CA PHE A 406 -15.04 -7.22 7.95
C PHE A 406 -16.37 -6.79 7.32
N GLY A 407 -17.53 -7.29 7.79
CA GLY A 407 -18.78 -6.52 7.68
C GLY A 407 -18.71 -5.15 8.39
N ASN A 408 -17.79 -5.02 9.36
CA ASN A 408 -17.49 -3.75 10.04
C ASN A 408 -16.35 -2.93 9.38
N LEU A 409 -15.91 -3.30 8.17
CA LEU A 409 -14.85 -2.63 7.42
C LEU A 409 -15.33 -2.30 6.01
N GLU A 410 -15.69 -1.03 5.78
CA GLU A 410 -16.22 -0.55 4.51
C GLU A 410 -15.35 0.57 3.94
N VAL A 411 -15.65 1.02 2.72
CA VAL A 411 -14.99 2.19 2.14
C VAL A 411 -15.96 3.04 1.31
N SER A 412 -15.87 4.36 1.48
CA SER A 412 -16.68 5.31 0.72
C SER A 412 -16.25 5.35 -0.76
N PRO A 413 -17.13 5.80 -1.67
CA PRO A 413 -16.73 6.26 -2.99
C PRO A 413 -15.77 7.48 -2.89
N PRO A 414 -15.12 7.86 -4.00
CA PRO A 414 -14.33 9.09 -4.07
C PRO A 414 -15.13 10.33 -3.65
N VAL A 415 -14.55 11.16 -2.77
CA VAL A 415 -15.21 12.37 -2.26
C VAL A 415 -14.27 13.56 -2.21
N THR A 416 -14.83 14.76 -2.06
CA THR A 416 -14.08 15.99 -1.76
C THR A 416 -14.72 16.66 -0.57
N VAL A 417 -13.91 16.97 0.45
CA VAL A 417 -14.36 17.47 1.75
C VAL A 417 -13.60 18.74 2.06
N ASN A 418 -14.31 19.87 2.18
CA ASN A 418 -13.71 21.18 2.49
C ASN A 418 -12.50 21.53 1.61
N GLY A 419 -12.57 21.20 0.31
CA GLY A 419 -11.50 21.44 -0.67
C GLY A 419 -10.42 20.36 -0.74
N ARG A 420 -10.41 19.37 0.17
CA ARG A 420 -9.49 18.22 0.12
C ARG A 420 -10.13 17.06 -0.65
N ALA A 421 -9.47 16.59 -1.70
CA ALA A 421 -9.90 15.43 -2.46
C ALA A 421 -9.44 14.12 -1.79
N TYR A 422 -10.34 13.15 -1.75
CA TYR A 422 -10.11 11.76 -1.37
C TYR A 422 -10.50 10.87 -2.56
N PRO A 423 -9.68 10.81 -3.61
CA PRO A 423 -10.06 10.20 -4.88
C PRO A 423 -10.07 8.66 -4.86
N LEU A 424 -9.61 8.05 -3.76
CA LEU A 424 -9.73 6.62 -3.47
C LEU A 424 -10.81 6.34 -2.40
N GLY A 425 -11.58 7.36 -2.02
CA GLY A 425 -12.53 7.28 -0.91
C GLY A 425 -11.86 7.29 0.47
N ARG A 426 -12.66 7.01 1.49
CA ARG A 426 -12.24 6.91 2.89
C ARG A 426 -12.77 5.62 3.49
N ILE A 427 -11.89 4.86 4.15
CA ILE A 427 -12.24 3.65 4.88
C ILE A 427 -13.19 4.04 6.03
N ILE A 428 -14.12 3.15 6.35
CA ILE A 428 -15.14 3.31 7.36
C ILE A 428 -15.08 2.09 8.27
N ILE A 429 -14.89 2.31 9.57
CA ILE A 429 -14.95 1.25 10.57
C ILE A 429 -15.95 1.59 11.66
N GLY A 430 -16.64 0.59 12.21
CA GLY A 430 -17.50 0.78 13.38
C GLY A 430 -16.76 0.60 14.70
N VAL A 431 -17.11 1.42 15.68
CA VAL A 431 -16.54 1.49 17.02
C VAL A 431 -17.63 1.73 18.07
N ALA A 432 -17.27 1.60 19.34
CA ALA A 432 -18.10 2.09 20.43
C ALA A 432 -18.01 3.60 20.58
N PHE A 433 -19.05 4.18 21.20
CA PHE A 433 -19.02 5.57 21.58
C PHE A 433 -17.90 5.82 22.62
N PRO A 434 -17.12 6.92 22.54
CA PRO A 434 -15.95 7.13 23.40
C PRO A 434 -16.23 7.13 24.92
N THR A 435 -17.46 7.43 25.33
CA THR A 435 -17.86 7.46 26.75
C THR A 435 -18.36 6.12 27.28
N THR A 436 -18.42 5.07 26.45
CA THR A 436 -18.90 3.75 26.85
C THR A 436 -17.81 3.00 27.63
N SER A 437 -18.09 2.64 28.88
CA SER A 437 -17.13 1.97 29.77
C SER A 437 -16.80 0.52 29.38
N GLN A 438 -17.68 -0.15 28.62
CA GLN A 438 -17.51 -1.51 28.11
C GLN A 438 -17.81 -1.60 26.61
N GLY A 439 -17.36 -0.59 25.86
CA GLY A 439 -17.55 -0.54 24.41
C GLY A 439 -16.72 -1.58 23.68
N ARG A 440 -17.28 -2.20 22.63
CA ARG A 440 -16.50 -3.01 21.68
C ARG A 440 -15.80 -2.09 20.67
N ASN A 441 -14.61 -2.46 20.24
CA ASN A 441 -13.90 -1.79 19.15
C ASN A 441 -13.18 -2.84 18.31
N MET A 442 -12.97 -2.55 17.02
CA MET A 442 -12.00 -3.26 16.21
C MET A 442 -10.63 -3.23 16.90
N THR A 443 -9.90 -4.33 16.89
CA THR A 443 -8.57 -4.44 17.51
C THR A 443 -7.62 -3.38 16.99
N LYS A 444 -6.76 -2.90 17.87
CA LYS A 444 -5.85 -1.80 17.57
C LYS A 444 -4.88 -2.16 16.46
N VAL A 445 -4.47 -3.43 16.35
CA VAL A 445 -3.54 -3.89 15.32
C VAL A 445 -4.12 -3.74 13.90
N VAL A 446 -5.43 -3.97 13.72
CA VAL A 446 -6.11 -3.75 12.44
C VAL A 446 -6.29 -2.26 12.18
N GLN A 447 -6.72 -1.49 13.19
CA GLN A 447 -6.81 -0.03 13.05
C GLN A 447 -5.45 0.60 12.68
N ASP A 448 -4.39 0.24 13.40
CA ASP A 448 -3.04 0.75 13.16
C ASP A 448 -2.57 0.45 11.73
N PHE A 449 -2.85 -0.75 11.22
CA PHE A 449 -2.60 -1.11 9.83
C PHE A 449 -3.39 -0.23 8.85
N LEU A 450 -4.71 -0.09 9.00
CA LEU A 450 -5.55 0.68 8.08
C LEU A 450 -5.14 2.17 8.04
N TRP A 451 -4.82 2.77 9.18
CA TRP A 451 -4.35 4.17 9.25
C TRP A 451 -2.97 4.35 8.62
N ALA A 452 -2.07 3.36 8.74
CA ALA A 452 -0.73 3.42 8.16
C ALA A 452 -0.72 3.43 6.62
N GLN A 453 -1.81 3.00 5.97
CA GLN A 453 -1.94 3.01 4.51
C GLN A 453 -2.06 4.43 3.94
N LYS A 454 -2.52 5.41 4.74
CA LYS A 454 -2.65 6.85 4.45
C LYS A 454 -3.60 7.27 3.31
N VAL A 455 -3.77 6.44 2.27
CA VAL A 455 -4.40 6.85 1.00
C VAL A 455 -5.94 6.81 1.02
N GLN A 456 -6.54 6.12 2.00
CA GLN A 456 -7.99 6.08 2.24
C GLN A 456 -8.35 6.45 3.69
N GLN A 457 -7.59 7.37 4.31
CA GLN A 457 -7.74 7.89 5.68
C GLN A 457 -9.05 7.50 6.41
N PRO A 458 -9.01 6.50 7.30
CA PRO A 458 -10.21 5.93 7.89
C PRO A 458 -11.08 6.93 8.68
N ILE A 459 -12.38 6.60 8.79
CA ILE A 459 -13.39 7.26 9.61
C ILE A 459 -13.96 6.23 10.57
N ALA A 460 -14.10 6.61 11.84
CA ALA A 460 -14.75 5.79 12.84
C ALA A 460 -16.23 6.18 12.99
N LEU A 461 -17.12 5.21 12.85
CA LEU A 461 -18.57 5.33 13.02
C LEU A 461 -19.02 4.62 14.29
N TYR A 462 -20.17 5.00 14.83
CA TYR A 462 -20.75 4.34 15.99
C TYR A 462 -21.60 3.14 15.55
N SER A 463 -21.09 1.92 15.75
CA SER A 463 -21.80 0.66 15.42
C SER A 463 -22.12 -0.20 16.65
N ASP A 464 -21.49 0.06 17.80
CA ASP A 464 -21.64 -0.80 19.00
C ASP A 464 -23.07 -0.83 19.61
N TRP A 465 -23.98 0.00 19.09
CA TRP A 465 -25.42 -0.07 19.39
C TRP A 465 -26.12 -1.27 18.74
N LEU A 466 -25.51 -1.93 17.76
CA LEU A 466 -26.01 -3.15 17.11
C LEU A 466 -25.48 -4.41 17.81
N VAL A 467 -26.26 -5.49 17.82
CA VAL A 467 -25.87 -6.77 18.44
C VAL A 467 -24.64 -7.33 17.73
N VAL A 468 -24.65 -7.36 16.40
CA VAL A 468 -23.49 -7.77 15.61
C VAL A 468 -22.45 -6.65 15.59
N GLY A 469 -22.87 -5.41 15.35
CA GLY A 469 -22.02 -4.23 15.59
C GLY A 469 -21.26 -3.78 14.35
N HIS A 470 -21.80 -4.02 13.16
CA HIS A 470 -21.15 -3.75 11.88
C HIS A 470 -21.75 -2.50 11.22
N VAL A 471 -20.97 -1.86 10.35
CA VAL A 471 -21.43 -0.66 9.63
C VAL A 471 -22.31 -1.01 8.44
N ASP A 472 -22.13 -2.19 7.84
CA ASP A 472 -22.94 -2.68 6.73
C ASP A 472 -24.40 -2.99 7.12
N GLU A 473 -24.70 -3.04 8.42
CA GLU A 473 -26.05 -3.19 8.98
C GLU A 473 -26.89 -1.91 8.90
N PHE A 474 -26.29 -0.72 8.74
CA PHE A 474 -27.08 0.52 8.71
C PHE A 474 -26.73 1.46 7.57
N MET A 475 -25.68 1.18 6.80
CA MET A 475 -25.29 1.99 5.66
C MET A 475 -24.78 1.17 4.47
N THR A 476 -24.99 1.68 3.26
CA THR A 476 -24.29 1.21 2.05
C THR A 476 -24.18 2.33 1.02
N PHE A 477 -23.38 2.12 -0.02
CA PHE A 477 -23.26 3.04 -1.15
C PHE A 477 -23.72 2.38 -2.45
N VAL A 478 -24.52 3.11 -3.24
CA VAL A 478 -24.92 2.70 -4.59
C VAL A 478 -24.49 3.73 -5.62
N PRO A 479 -24.11 3.33 -6.84
CA PRO A 479 -23.81 4.29 -7.90
C PRO A 479 -25.07 5.06 -8.30
N ALA A 480 -24.88 6.32 -8.70
CA ALA A 480 -25.95 7.18 -9.19
C ALA A 480 -25.45 7.98 -10.40
N PRO A 481 -26.29 8.29 -11.39
CA PRO A 481 -25.88 8.97 -12.62
C PRO A 481 -25.62 10.46 -12.44
N ASP A 482 -26.01 11.04 -11.30
CA ASP A 482 -26.01 12.47 -11.01
C ASP A 482 -25.16 12.80 -9.78
N ARG A 483 -25.11 14.09 -9.43
CA ARG A 483 -24.48 14.59 -8.19
C ARG A 483 -23.01 14.14 -8.09
N LYS A 484 -22.66 13.48 -6.97
CA LYS A 484 -21.31 12.94 -6.71
C LYS A 484 -21.05 11.57 -7.36
N GLY A 485 -21.97 11.06 -8.18
CA GLY A 485 -21.87 9.75 -8.83
C GLY A 485 -22.35 8.58 -7.96
N PHE A 486 -22.91 8.87 -6.78
CA PHE A 486 -23.40 7.87 -5.84
C PHE A 486 -24.51 8.41 -4.93
N ARG A 487 -25.14 7.52 -4.17
CA ARG A 487 -25.95 7.83 -2.98
C ARG A 487 -25.48 7.00 -1.79
N LEU A 488 -25.49 7.61 -0.62
CA LEU A 488 -25.41 6.91 0.66
C LEU A 488 -26.83 6.46 1.02
N LEU A 489 -27.02 5.17 1.24
CA LEU A 489 -28.27 4.62 1.75
C LEU A 489 -28.11 4.42 3.26
N LEU A 490 -29.06 4.91 4.05
CA LEU A 490 -29.10 4.69 5.49
C LEU A 490 -30.37 3.94 5.87
N ALA A 491 -30.26 2.99 6.79
CA ALA A 491 -31.43 2.47 7.48
C ALA A 491 -32.14 3.61 8.21
N SER A 492 -33.48 3.64 8.22
CA SER A 492 -34.24 4.70 8.89
C SER A 492 -35.53 4.15 9.50
N PRO A 493 -35.55 3.98 10.84
CA PRO A 493 -36.79 3.73 11.56
C PRO A 493 -37.86 4.79 11.34
N ASP A 494 -37.48 6.07 11.24
CA ASP A 494 -38.42 7.16 10.97
C ASP A 494 -39.11 7.01 9.60
N ALA A 495 -38.35 6.67 8.55
CA ALA A 495 -38.91 6.35 7.24
C ALA A 495 -39.85 5.13 7.31
N GLY A 496 -39.48 4.11 8.09
CA GLY A 496 -40.30 2.93 8.36
C GLY A 496 -41.65 3.27 9.00
N TYR A 497 -41.65 4.00 10.12
CA TYR A 497 -42.88 4.44 10.79
C TYR A 497 -43.71 5.38 9.92
N LYS A 498 -43.08 6.26 9.14
CA LYS A 498 -43.79 7.18 8.22
C LYS A 498 -44.51 6.42 7.11
N LEU A 499 -43.85 5.44 6.49
CA LEU A 499 -44.47 4.54 5.51
C LEU A 499 -45.65 3.78 6.15
N PHE A 500 -45.45 3.20 7.33
CA PHE A 500 -46.47 2.41 8.01
C PHE A 500 -47.68 3.24 8.47
N HIS A 501 -47.49 4.45 8.98
CA HIS A 501 -48.60 5.36 9.28
C HIS A 501 -49.37 5.79 8.02
N ARG A 502 -48.67 6.05 6.91
CA ARG A 502 -49.32 6.33 5.61
C ARG A 502 -50.22 5.18 5.19
N LEU A 503 -49.71 3.94 5.23
CA LEU A 503 -50.48 2.75 4.87
C LEU A 503 -51.69 2.52 5.81
N GLN A 504 -51.53 2.75 7.12
CA GLN A 504 -52.64 2.67 8.08
C GLN A 504 -53.75 3.66 7.73
N ASN A 505 -53.39 4.92 7.42
CA ASN A 505 -54.33 5.98 7.05
C ASN A 505 -55.04 5.70 5.71
N GLU A 506 -54.41 4.95 4.81
CA GLU A 506 -54.99 4.48 3.54
C GLU A 506 -55.91 3.25 3.72
N GLY A 507 -56.11 2.77 4.96
CA GLY A 507 -56.99 1.65 5.28
C GLY A 507 -56.31 0.28 5.30
N TYR A 508 -54.98 0.22 5.17
CA TYR A 508 -54.21 -1.02 5.19
C TYR A 508 -53.73 -1.44 6.60
N GLY A 509 -54.35 -0.93 7.68
CA GLY A 509 -54.00 -1.27 9.07
C GLY A 509 -54.04 -2.77 9.40
N LYS A 510 -54.87 -3.55 8.69
CA LYS A 510 -54.95 -5.02 8.84
C LYS A 510 -53.99 -5.81 7.93
N ALA A 511 -53.21 -5.13 7.08
CA ALA A 511 -52.18 -5.79 6.29
C ALA A 511 -51.13 -6.40 7.22
N LYS A 512 -50.71 -7.63 6.90
CA LYS A 512 -49.80 -8.41 7.74
C LYS A 512 -48.38 -8.34 7.22
N GLN A 513 -47.43 -8.13 8.13
CA GLN A 513 -46.02 -8.36 7.90
C GLN A 513 -45.69 -9.85 8.08
N PHE A 514 -44.62 -10.33 7.45
CA PHE A 514 -44.18 -11.74 7.45
C PHE A 514 -45.19 -12.72 6.82
N ASP A 515 -46.08 -12.22 5.97
CA ASP A 515 -47.08 -13.04 5.29
C ASP A 515 -46.41 -14.08 4.36
N GLY A 516 -46.72 -15.36 4.60
CA GLY A 516 -46.11 -16.50 3.92
C GLY A 516 -44.97 -17.19 4.67
N LEU A 517 -44.52 -16.64 5.81
CA LEU A 517 -43.48 -17.25 6.67
C LEU A 517 -44.07 -18.08 7.82
N GLY A 518 -45.40 -18.13 7.93
CA GLY A 518 -46.16 -18.93 8.89
C GLY A 518 -46.82 -18.09 9.99
N LYS A 519 -48.01 -18.51 10.44
CA LYS A 519 -48.89 -17.74 11.34
C LYS A 519 -48.24 -17.24 12.64
N LYS A 520 -47.18 -17.88 13.12
CA LYS A 520 -46.48 -17.49 14.35
C LYS A 520 -45.67 -16.20 14.21
N HIS A 521 -45.36 -15.79 12.98
CA HIS A 521 -44.58 -14.59 12.68
C HIS A 521 -45.45 -13.42 12.24
N GLU A 522 -46.71 -13.66 11.87
CA GLU A 522 -47.59 -12.63 11.32
C GLU A 522 -47.97 -11.59 12.39
N ILE A 523 -47.74 -10.30 12.09
CA ILE A 523 -48.20 -9.15 12.86
C ILE A 523 -48.91 -8.17 11.94
N THR A 524 -50.05 -7.63 12.37
CA THR A 524 -50.74 -6.58 11.59
C THR A 524 -50.07 -5.24 11.78
N LEU A 525 -50.24 -4.36 10.79
CA LEU A 525 -49.73 -2.99 10.86
C LEU A 525 -50.29 -2.22 12.07
N ASP A 526 -51.58 -2.41 12.39
CA ASP A 526 -52.22 -1.82 13.57
C ASP A 526 -51.54 -2.28 14.87
N GLU A 527 -51.25 -3.58 15.00
CA GLU A 527 -50.57 -4.14 16.17
C GLU A 527 -49.16 -3.57 16.30
N LEU A 528 -48.38 -3.57 15.22
CA LEU A 528 -47.01 -3.03 15.19
C LEU A 528 -46.98 -1.54 15.57
N LEU A 529 -47.86 -0.73 14.99
CA LEU A 529 -47.92 0.71 15.27
C LEU A 529 -48.43 1.03 16.68
N SER A 530 -49.16 0.10 17.31
CA SER A 530 -49.62 0.22 18.70
C SER A 530 -48.56 -0.14 19.74
N ASP A 531 -47.47 -0.81 19.33
CA ASP A 531 -46.38 -1.20 20.23
C ASP A 531 -45.50 0.01 20.61
N LYS A 532 -45.77 0.54 21.80
CA LYS A 532 -45.04 1.69 22.35
C LYS A 532 -43.59 1.36 22.71
N ALA A 533 -43.29 0.11 23.06
CA ALA A 533 -41.94 -0.30 23.42
C ALA A 533 -41.07 -0.35 22.16
N LEU A 534 -41.56 -1.03 21.11
CA LEU A 534 -40.89 -1.07 19.81
C LEU A 534 -40.66 0.33 19.25
N ARG A 535 -41.63 1.26 19.41
CA ARG A 535 -41.46 2.65 19.00
C ARG A 535 -40.38 3.38 19.78
N ALA A 536 -40.28 3.18 21.09
CA ALA A 536 -39.25 3.80 21.91
C ALA A 536 -37.85 3.25 21.57
N GLU A 537 -37.75 1.94 21.34
CA GLU A 537 -36.53 1.28 20.85
C GLU A 537 -36.07 1.86 19.51
N ASN A 538 -36.98 2.01 18.55
CA ASN A 538 -36.66 2.55 17.23
C ASN A 538 -36.35 4.04 17.23
N LEU A 539 -36.92 4.81 18.16
CA LEU A 539 -36.51 6.20 18.38
C LEU A 539 -35.05 6.28 18.86
N TYR A 540 -34.64 5.39 19.76
CA TYR A 540 -33.23 5.29 20.17
C TYR A 540 -32.33 4.93 18.98
N VAL A 541 -32.71 3.91 18.20
CA VAL A 541 -31.95 3.49 17.02
C VAL A 541 -31.82 4.61 15.97
N GLN A 542 -32.90 5.35 15.69
CA GLN A 542 -32.85 6.49 14.78
C GLN A 542 -31.85 7.54 15.27
N ASN A 543 -31.79 7.84 16.58
CA ASN A 543 -30.78 8.76 17.11
C ASN A 543 -29.34 8.24 16.91
N CYS A 544 -29.11 6.93 17.04
CA CYS A 544 -27.81 6.32 16.76
C CYS A 544 -27.43 6.48 15.27
N ILE A 545 -28.38 6.28 14.37
CA ILE A 545 -28.17 6.44 12.93
C ILE A 545 -27.97 7.92 12.57
N ASP A 546 -28.73 8.83 13.15
CA ASP A 546 -28.60 10.28 12.93
C ASP A 546 -27.23 10.79 13.36
N TRP A 547 -26.70 10.28 14.47
CA TRP A 547 -25.32 10.58 14.87
C TRP A 547 -24.32 10.18 13.79
N ASN A 548 -24.46 8.96 13.24
CA ASN A 548 -23.61 8.49 12.15
C ASN A 548 -23.82 9.28 10.86
N ARG A 549 -25.05 9.67 10.55
CA ARG A 549 -25.40 10.53 9.42
C ARG A 549 -24.63 11.85 9.51
N ASP A 550 -24.59 12.48 10.68
CA ASP A 550 -23.85 13.72 10.89
C ASP A 550 -22.33 13.54 10.74
N VAL A 551 -21.78 12.41 11.23
CA VAL A 551 -20.37 12.07 11.00
C VAL A 551 -20.10 11.87 9.51
N LEU A 552 -20.90 11.07 8.81
CA LEU A 552 -20.74 10.80 7.38
C LEU A 552 -20.86 12.08 6.55
N LYS A 553 -21.85 12.95 6.82
CA LYS A 553 -21.99 14.24 6.15
C LYS A 553 -20.74 15.11 6.33
N ARG A 554 -20.21 15.20 7.55
CA ARG A 554 -19.01 15.98 7.84
C ARG A 554 -17.75 15.38 7.19
N GLU A 555 -17.54 14.08 7.36
CA GLU A 555 -16.29 13.40 6.99
C GLU A 555 -16.20 13.03 5.50
N LEU A 556 -17.34 12.99 4.80
CA LEU A 556 -17.44 12.71 3.36
C LEU A 556 -17.97 13.90 2.55
N GLY A 557 -18.28 15.02 3.21
CA GLY A 557 -18.77 16.24 2.56
C GLY A 557 -20.10 16.04 1.84
N LEU A 558 -21.02 15.29 2.45
CA LEU A 558 -22.33 14.97 1.88
C LEU A 558 -23.37 16.00 2.31
N ASP A 559 -24.33 16.27 1.43
CA ASP A 559 -25.58 16.93 1.80
C ASP A 559 -26.75 15.95 1.82
N ASP A 560 -27.94 16.43 2.21
CA ASP A 560 -29.12 15.57 2.33
C ASP A 560 -29.61 15.02 0.99
N GLU A 561 -29.24 15.63 -0.15
CA GLU A 561 -29.59 15.11 -1.48
C GLU A 561 -28.73 13.91 -1.88
N ASP A 562 -27.56 13.76 -1.25
CA ASP A 562 -26.65 12.62 -1.46
C ASP A 562 -27.07 11.39 -0.60
N ILE A 563 -28.08 11.52 0.26
CA ILE A 563 -28.52 10.49 1.22
C ILE A 563 -29.96 10.04 0.92
N ILE A 564 -30.20 8.73 0.96
CA ILE A 564 -31.53 8.14 0.85
C ILE A 564 -31.81 7.30 2.10
N ASP A 565 -32.90 7.63 2.79
CA ASP A 565 -33.39 6.91 3.96
C ASP A 565 -34.26 5.72 3.53
N LEU A 566 -33.88 4.51 3.96
CA LEU A 566 -34.60 3.27 3.69
C LEU A 566 -35.49 2.89 4.87
N PRO A 567 -36.76 2.50 4.64
CA PRO A 567 -37.69 2.16 5.70
C PRO A 567 -37.30 0.81 6.33
N ILE A 568 -36.58 0.85 7.46
CA ILE A 568 -36.08 -0.32 8.18
C ILE A 568 -36.35 -0.14 9.67
N LEU A 569 -36.91 -1.15 10.34
CA LEU A 569 -37.12 -1.14 11.79
C LEU A 569 -36.17 -2.13 12.46
N PHE A 570 -35.87 -1.84 13.73
CA PHE A 570 -35.03 -2.66 14.59
C PHE A 570 -35.79 -3.11 15.83
N LYS A 571 -35.21 -4.06 16.55
CA LYS A 571 -35.64 -4.49 17.88
C LYS A 571 -34.44 -4.52 18.81
N ILE A 572 -34.61 -4.02 20.03
CA ILE A 572 -33.58 -4.17 21.07
C ILE A 572 -33.67 -5.59 21.64
N LEU A 573 -32.54 -6.30 21.62
CA LEU A 573 -32.39 -7.63 22.17
C LEU A 573 -31.68 -7.55 23.54
N GLU A 574 -30.97 -8.61 23.92
CA GLU A 574 -30.14 -8.63 25.13
C GLU A 574 -29.02 -7.56 25.05
N ASP A 575 -28.53 -7.12 26.22
CA ASP A 575 -27.49 -6.09 26.36
C ASP A 575 -27.81 -4.69 25.78
N ASN A 576 -29.09 -4.34 25.60
CA ASN A 576 -29.54 -3.05 25.06
C ASN A 576 -28.99 -2.73 23.65
N ARG A 577 -28.77 -3.77 22.83
CA ARG A 577 -28.30 -3.65 21.44
C ARG A 577 -29.39 -4.03 20.45
N ALA A 578 -29.36 -3.41 19.29
CA ALA A 578 -30.35 -3.56 18.23
C ALA A 578 -30.02 -4.70 17.27
N ALA A 579 -31.05 -5.37 16.77
CA ALA A 579 -31.00 -6.22 15.59
C ALA A 579 -32.14 -5.83 14.64
N ALA A 580 -31.98 -6.06 13.34
CA ALA A 580 -33.02 -5.78 12.36
C ALA A 580 -34.33 -6.53 12.70
N TYR A 581 -35.47 -5.83 12.69
CA TYR A 581 -36.78 -6.43 13.01
C TYR A 581 -37.27 -7.33 11.87
N TYR A 582 -36.94 -6.96 10.64
CA TYR A 582 -37.15 -7.70 9.39
C TYR A 582 -35.88 -7.60 8.55
N PRO A 583 -35.71 -8.43 7.50
CA PRO A 583 -34.49 -8.45 6.70
C PRO A 583 -34.05 -7.05 6.28
N ASP A 584 -32.82 -6.70 6.67
CA ASP A 584 -32.30 -5.35 6.52
C ASP A 584 -31.98 -5.04 5.06
N MET A 585 -32.80 -4.20 4.43
CA MET A 585 -32.62 -3.87 3.02
C MET A 585 -31.32 -3.11 2.72
N VAL A 586 -30.65 -2.49 3.70
CA VAL A 586 -29.39 -1.77 3.46
C VAL A 586 -28.21 -2.74 3.25
N ASN A 587 -28.28 -3.92 3.87
CA ASN A 587 -27.26 -4.97 3.85
C ASN A 587 -27.37 -5.79 2.54
N MET A 588 -27.22 -5.10 1.40
CA MET A 588 -27.43 -5.61 0.05
C MET A 588 -26.12 -5.83 -0.71
N ILE A 589 -26.13 -6.72 -1.71
CA ILE A 589 -25.04 -6.84 -2.68
C ILE A 589 -25.23 -5.84 -3.84
N VAL A 590 -24.20 -5.03 -4.13
CA VAL A 590 -24.22 -4.01 -5.18
C VAL A 590 -23.36 -4.44 -6.38
N LEU A 591 -24.01 -4.82 -7.48
CA LEU A 591 -23.37 -5.28 -8.72
C LEU A 591 -23.55 -4.26 -9.84
N GLY A 592 -22.85 -3.12 -9.74
CA GLY A 592 -23.05 -2.00 -10.65
C GLY A 592 -24.45 -1.43 -10.50
N ASN A 593 -25.28 -1.54 -11.55
CA ASN A 593 -26.68 -1.11 -11.49
C ASN A 593 -27.67 -2.21 -11.06
N LYS A 594 -27.20 -3.40 -10.68
CA LYS A 594 -28.02 -4.53 -10.22
C LYS A 594 -27.85 -4.69 -8.71
N LEU A 595 -28.94 -4.58 -7.96
CA LEU A 595 -28.95 -4.71 -6.51
C LEU A 595 -29.56 -6.05 -6.10
N GLY A 596 -28.88 -6.80 -5.24
CA GLY A 596 -29.42 -7.98 -4.55
C GLY A 596 -29.77 -7.63 -3.12
N ILE A 597 -31.04 -7.34 -2.88
CA ILE A 597 -31.55 -6.74 -1.64
C ILE A 597 -32.21 -7.83 -0.79
N PRO A 598 -31.97 -7.89 0.53
CA PRO A 598 -32.69 -8.80 1.41
C PRO A 598 -34.21 -8.59 1.29
N LYS A 599 -34.96 -9.69 1.17
CA LYS A 599 -36.42 -9.62 0.97
C LYS A 599 -37.08 -9.25 2.30
N PRO A 600 -37.75 -8.09 2.44
CA PRO A 600 -38.15 -7.58 3.76
C PRO A 600 -39.45 -8.20 4.32
N PHE A 601 -40.22 -8.95 3.51
CA PHE A 601 -41.52 -9.52 3.89
C PHE A 601 -42.50 -8.53 4.52
N GLY A 602 -42.48 -7.27 4.06
CA GLY A 602 -43.36 -6.20 4.53
C GLY A 602 -44.84 -6.40 4.24
N PRO A 603 -45.71 -5.51 4.78
CA PRO A 603 -47.15 -5.59 4.61
C PRO A 603 -47.55 -5.56 3.13
N LYS A 604 -48.52 -6.40 2.76
CA LYS A 604 -49.01 -6.48 1.37
C LYS A 604 -50.11 -5.45 1.11
N VAL A 605 -49.87 -4.60 0.14
CA VAL A 605 -50.82 -3.63 -0.41
C VAL A 605 -51.16 -4.07 -1.83
N ASN A 606 -52.43 -4.39 -2.07
CA ASN A 606 -52.90 -4.92 -3.37
C ASN A 606 -52.05 -6.10 -3.90
N GLY A 607 -51.66 -7.00 -3.00
CA GLY A 607 -50.85 -8.19 -3.31
C GLY A 607 -49.35 -7.96 -3.46
N ARG A 608 -48.84 -6.73 -3.31
CA ARG A 608 -47.41 -6.39 -3.40
C ARG A 608 -46.85 -5.96 -2.06
N CYS A 609 -45.60 -6.32 -1.76
CA CYS A 609 -44.93 -5.87 -0.54
C CYS A 609 -44.67 -4.36 -0.61
N ALA A 610 -45.16 -3.60 0.37
CA ALA A 610 -45.02 -2.15 0.38
C ALA A 610 -43.57 -1.68 0.58
N LEU A 611 -42.76 -2.42 1.35
CA LEU A 611 -41.33 -2.13 1.54
C LEU A 611 -40.55 -2.34 0.24
N GLU A 612 -40.80 -3.44 -0.48
CA GLU A 612 -40.19 -3.68 -1.80
C GLU A 612 -40.60 -2.59 -2.81
N ALA A 613 -41.86 -2.14 -2.77
CA ALA A 613 -42.34 -1.07 -3.63
C ALA A 613 -41.67 0.27 -3.33
N GLU A 614 -41.47 0.61 -2.04
CA GLU A 614 -40.77 1.83 -1.64
C GLU A 614 -39.28 1.77 -2.02
N MET A 615 -38.61 0.64 -1.80
CA MET A 615 -37.23 0.46 -2.22
C MET A 615 -37.07 0.64 -3.74
N CYS A 616 -37.97 0.05 -4.54
CA CYS A 616 -37.98 0.28 -5.99
C CYS A 616 -38.26 1.75 -6.36
N SER A 617 -39.16 2.44 -5.65
CA SER A 617 -39.51 3.84 -5.94
C SER A 617 -38.31 4.77 -5.73
N LEU A 618 -37.43 4.45 -4.79
CA LEU A 618 -36.21 5.20 -4.49
C LEU A 618 -35.05 4.86 -5.45
N MET A 619 -34.88 3.58 -5.82
CA MET A 619 -33.72 3.11 -6.58
C MET A 619 -33.88 3.19 -8.11
N VAL A 620 -35.08 2.90 -8.64
CA VAL A 620 -35.33 2.88 -10.09
C VAL A 620 -35.06 4.24 -10.76
N PRO A 621 -35.41 5.40 -10.15
CA PRO A 621 -35.05 6.71 -10.72
C PRO A 621 -33.54 6.94 -10.88
N LEU A 622 -32.70 6.24 -10.11
CA LEU A 622 -31.24 6.29 -10.23
C LEU A 622 -30.70 5.32 -11.31
N GLY A 623 -31.58 4.63 -12.03
CA GLY A 623 -31.20 3.61 -13.02
C GLY A 623 -30.79 2.27 -12.40
N LEU A 624 -31.10 2.05 -11.12
CA LEU A 624 -30.78 0.82 -10.40
C LEU A 624 -31.94 -0.20 -10.51
N SER A 625 -31.59 -1.47 -10.63
CA SER A 625 -32.52 -2.59 -10.71
C SER A 625 -32.52 -3.38 -9.40
N CYS A 626 -33.67 -3.45 -8.73
CA CYS A 626 -33.83 -4.16 -7.47
C CYS A 626 -34.20 -5.64 -7.69
N THR A 627 -33.43 -6.56 -7.12
CA THR A 627 -33.75 -7.99 -7.01
C THR A 627 -33.84 -8.35 -5.54
N PHE A 628 -35.02 -8.78 -5.08
CA PHE A 628 -35.22 -9.15 -3.67
C PHE A 628 -34.92 -10.64 -3.47
N ILE A 629 -33.98 -10.93 -2.57
CA ILE A 629 -33.44 -12.26 -2.30
C ILE A 629 -33.96 -12.75 -0.96
N ASP A 630 -34.57 -13.94 -0.94
CA ASP A 630 -35.04 -14.57 0.29
C ASP A 630 -33.88 -15.24 1.04
N ASP A 631 -33.44 -14.56 2.08
CA ASP A 631 -32.41 -14.96 3.03
C ASP A 631 -32.96 -15.17 4.46
N PHE A 632 -34.29 -15.09 4.64
CA PHE A 632 -34.91 -15.00 5.96
C PHE A 632 -34.54 -16.16 6.90
N ALA A 633 -34.61 -17.39 6.38
CA ALA A 633 -34.38 -18.57 7.19
C ALA A 633 -32.88 -18.86 7.41
N SER A 634 -32.05 -18.62 6.40
CA SER A 634 -30.64 -19.03 6.39
C SER A 634 -29.66 -17.94 6.82
N TYR A 635 -30.07 -16.66 6.81
CA TYR A 635 -29.23 -15.52 7.20
C TYR A 635 -29.94 -14.64 8.24
N HIS A 636 -31.10 -14.04 7.93
CA HIS A 636 -31.74 -13.04 8.82
C HIS A 636 -31.97 -13.54 10.25
N LYS A 637 -32.48 -14.78 10.40
CA LYS A 637 -32.67 -15.42 11.72
C LYS A 637 -31.39 -15.62 12.52
N LEU A 638 -30.23 -15.46 11.88
CA LEU A 638 -28.89 -15.58 12.43
C LEU A 638 -28.20 -14.21 12.51
N LEU A 639 -28.97 -13.12 12.42
CA LEU A 639 -28.55 -11.73 12.60
C LEU A 639 -27.64 -11.18 11.50
N GLY A 640 -27.83 -11.61 10.25
CA GLY A 640 -27.15 -11.02 9.08
C GLY A 640 -27.95 -11.23 7.81
N GLU A 641 -27.57 -10.57 6.72
CA GLU A 641 -28.35 -10.59 5.47
C GLU A 641 -27.50 -10.94 4.24
N VAL A 642 -28.01 -10.62 3.04
CA VAL A 642 -27.35 -10.85 1.75
C VAL A 642 -25.90 -10.36 1.71
N HIS A 643 -25.62 -9.12 2.15
CA HIS A 643 -24.26 -8.57 2.12
C HIS A 643 -23.33 -9.36 3.05
N CYS A 644 -23.70 -9.57 4.33
CA CYS A 644 -22.91 -10.38 5.26
C CYS A 644 -22.59 -11.79 4.72
N GLY A 645 -23.52 -12.38 3.95
CA GLY A 645 -23.39 -13.71 3.36
C GLY A 645 -22.59 -13.79 2.06
N SER A 646 -22.16 -12.65 1.50
CA SER A 646 -21.47 -12.55 0.21
C SER A 646 -20.25 -11.64 0.31
N ASN A 647 -19.37 -11.65 -0.68
CA ASN A 647 -18.28 -10.68 -0.78
C ASN A 647 -17.98 -10.44 -2.28
N VAL A 648 -17.55 -9.24 -2.66
CA VAL A 648 -17.40 -8.84 -4.06
C VAL A 648 -16.02 -8.28 -4.32
N ARG A 649 -15.24 -8.98 -5.15
CA ARG A 649 -14.00 -8.43 -5.69
C ARG A 649 -14.31 -7.50 -6.86
N ARG A 650 -13.71 -6.30 -6.86
CA ARG A 650 -13.95 -5.24 -7.85
C ARG A 650 -12.69 -4.87 -8.61
N GLU A 651 -12.86 -4.16 -9.72
CA GLU A 651 -11.73 -3.54 -10.44
C GLU A 651 -11.07 -2.46 -9.56
N PRO A 652 -9.74 -2.32 -9.58
CA PRO A 652 -9.04 -1.23 -8.89
C PRO A 652 -9.46 0.16 -9.37
N PHE A 653 -9.15 1.20 -8.58
CA PHE A 653 -9.29 2.57 -9.05
C PHE A 653 -8.36 2.84 -10.23
N LYS A 654 -8.82 3.68 -11.17
CA LYS A 654 -7.96 4.20 -12.25
C LYS A 654 -6.95 5.24 -11.74
N THR A 655 -7.30 5.94 -10.67
CA THR A 655 -6.42 6.91 -10.00
C THR A 655 -5.25 6.18 -9.36
N LYS A 656 -4.02 6.59 -9.70
CA LYS A 656 -2.82 6.03 -9.11
C LYS A 656 -2.58 6.60 -7.71
N TRP A 657 -2.42 5.74 -6.72
CA TRP A 657 -2.34 6.18 -5.31
C TRP A 657 -1.14 7.10 -5.03
N TRP A 658 -0.07 7.01 -5.82
CA TRP A 658 1.10 7.88 -5.66
C TRP A 658 0.91 9.29 -6.25
N SER A 659 -0.15 9.52 -7.04
CA SER A 659 -0.49 10.83 -7.57
C SER A 659 -1.35 11.66 -6.61
N LEU A 660 -1.68 11.13 -5.43
CA LEU A 660 -2.42 11.83 -4.39
C LEU A 660 -1.56 12.90 -3.74
N GLU A 661 -2.18 14.00 -3.34
CA GLU A 661 -1.56 15.03 -2.49
C GLU A 661 -2.00 14.79 -1.04
N LEU A 662 -1.05 14.39 -0.18
CA LEU A 662 -1.32 14.00 1.21
C LEU A 662 -0.84 15.01 2.25
#